data_AF-A0A9D9IJN4-F1
#
_entry.id   AF-A0A9D9IJN4-F1
#
_cell.length_a   1.000
_cell.length_b   1.000
_cell.length_c   1.000
_cell.angle_alpha   90.00
_cell.angle_beta   90.00
_cell.angle_gamma   90.00
#
_symmetry.space_group_name_H-M   'P 1'
#
loop_
_entity.id
_entity.type
_entity.pdbx_description
1 polymer ?
#
loop_
_entity_poly.entity_id
_entity_poly.type
_entity_poly.pdbx_seq_one_letter_code
_entity_poly.pdbx_strand_id
1 'polypeptide(L)'
;MVNFLRSILTVLSLLPAVLTSAAGADAGILFRSYDVPAEHRTSMVLTGTNGNALTFKDSLSFSFSLKTDPDKGKFGYVFRLAVDEMLSVDFLLSPEDGKPVYCITADHQNIVAVDGLVENVEEWNDIYVDLVEKGDTLVLSLNDSPVVSLYTQRKRHKARLFFGKVDEPGLVTTDVAPMSVADLRISCDGGRKRAAWMLSGSEDLTSGHGIEINVRDPVFISGLGDRWTKIWSAELPSTSYICISRDTSEFYIISSDRIIRYDIAGDKEEVWPYSTDIDLGKVTGEFMCLPDGTLCYADMETGKMIRYDKTSGDWTDSNVKDHVSVHLHHNVVYLDSTCVQMFGYGQHRYSSEIFVWAQTRSHGDAPYILEGPLYIDGLAPRYLAGAASLDGKIYVLGGKGNVSGQQELGTQFYDTFSEIDPSDGTFQDLWHNPLLKSMVPAKDIVFTDGGNFFLALLYNPEANESSLQLTRFSTADGKSEALLQPLPYRFTDIYSDVRLCYNKERDVYLAILCYRSDSGQDKAEVYILGNPVTSAAGGRISNIALPLIILAVLSMTGYWILRREKRRSANKEAYPEGKGYPEAQASQEGLEAGQEGGTALAEPSPGPGMDTVSEPRKDNAQAESLEKDYSRSPVDREDRGREPGIHLLGGFHVFDTAGNEITPSFSPILIQLLSILVLYTAEKGGVSNAALKELLWPDKSDDRFNNNKGVNITKLRKLLASVGNIQIVTEGGLWMVRDESGLCDYMIAREMLHRRSALDIITAAMYGPLLPEYHFEWLDSFKSEYADLVLSRLADISRQADMVANDPIALERTVQIADARLKFDSLDEEAVRMKCHALISMGKAGTANAVFGHFSEEYAAVMGEPFGLNFSDFLKNKSH
;
A
#
# COMPACT_ATOMS: atom_id res chain seq x y z
N MET A 1 -30.22 29.96 44.71
CA MET A 1 -29.89 28.58 44.28
C MET A 1 -30.83 28.08 43.18
N VAL A 2 -32.14 27.92 43.43
CA VAL A 2 -33.12 27.35 42.48
C VAL A 2 -33.05 27.93 41.05
N ASN A 3 -33.03 29.26 40.88
CA ASN A 3 -33.00 29.86 39.54
C ASN A 3 -31.69 29.58 38.79
N PHE A 4 -30.56 29.45 39.49
CA PHE A 4 -29.26 29.11 38.89
C PHE A 4 -29.22 27.64 38.46
N LEU A 5 -29.79 26.74 39.28
CA LEU A 5 -30.02 25.34 38.91
C LEU A 5 -30.95 25.20 37.69
N ARG A 6 -32.01 26.02 37.59
CA ARG A 6 -32.86 26.08 36.39
C ARG A 6 -32.07 26.54 35.16
N SER A 7 -31.29 27.62 35.25
CA SER A 7 -30.46 28.08 34.12
C SER A 7 -29.47 27.01 33.64
N ILE A 8 -28.82 26.31 34.58
CA ILE A 8 -27.91 25.18 34.27
C ILE A 8 -28.66 24.02 33.60
N LEU A 9 -29.85 23.66 34.10
CA LEU A 9 -30.71 22.65 33.46
C LEU A 9 -31.15 23.06 32.06
N THR A 10 -31.50 24.33 31.83
CA THR A 10 -31.88 24.83 30.50
C THR A 10 -30.72 24.75 29.51
N VAL A 11 -29.51 25.14 29.92
CA VAL A 11 -28.29 25.00 29.10
C VAL A 11 -27.97 23.53 28.84
N LEU A 12 -28.04 22.65 29.84
CA LEU A 12 -27.85 21.20 29.67
C LEU A 12 -28.93 20.53 28.81
N SER A 13 -30.15 21.07 28.75
CA SER A 13 -31.18 20.60 27.81
C SER A 13 -31.01 21.13 26.38
N LEU A 14 -30.21 22.19 26.20
CA LEU A 14 -29.90 22.76 24.89
C LEU A 14 -28.60 22.22 24.28
N LEU A 15 -27.64 21.76 25.09
CA LEU A 15 -26.40 21.13 24.59
C LEU A 15 -26.66 20.00 23.57
N PRO A 16 -27.58 19.04 23.81
CA PRO A 16 -27.89 17.99 22.83
C PRO A 16 -28.51 18.48 21.52
N ALA A 17 -29.10 19.68 21.51
CA ALA A 17 -29.73 20.27 20.32
C ALA A 17 -28.75 21.16 19.51
N VAL A 18 -27.68 21.65 20.14
CA VAL A 18 -26.61 22.40 19.46
C VAL A 18 -25.52 21.46 18.93
N LEU A 19 -25.27 20.33 19.61
CA LEU A 19 -24.30 19.31 19.18
C LEU A 19 -24.83 18.35 18.09
N THR A 20 -26.05 18.54 17.60
CA THR A 20 -26.66 17.72 16.53
C THR A 20 -27.01 18.50 15.26
N SER A 21 -26.65 19.79 15.18
CA SER A 21 -26.96 20.66 14.03
C SER A 21 -25.75 20.90 13.10
N ALA A 22 -24.80 19.96 13.06
CA ALA A 22 -23.59 20.04 12.24
C ALA A 22 -23.10 18.62 11.84
N ALA A 23 -24.00 17.84 11.24
CA ALA A 23 -23.68 16.63 10.50
C ALA A 23 -24.33 16.76 9.12
N GLY A 24 -23.53 16.75 8.06
CA GLY A 24 -24.00 16.75 6.67
C GLY A 24 -23.77 15.38 6.03
N ALA A 25 -24.67 15.02 5.11
CA ALA A 25 -24.52 14.13 3.94
C ALA A 25 -23.87 12.73 4.02
N ASP A 26 -23.04 12.39 5.01
CA ASP A 26 -21.99 11.36 4.83
C ASP A 26 -22.33 9.98 5.47
N ALA A 27 -23.60 9.73 5.82
CA ALA A 27 -24.05 8.51 6.50
C ALA A 27 -25.33 7.93 5.86
N GLY A 28 -25.54 6.61 6.02
CA GLY A 28 -26.72 5.91 5.50
C GLY A 28 -26.40 4.53 4.91
N ILE A 29 -27.41 3.89 4.33
CA ILE A 29 -27.29 2.63 3.58
C ILE A 29 -27.54 2.89 2.09
N LEU A 30 -26.58 2.51 1.24
CA LEU A 30 -26.78 2.32 -0.20
C LEU A 30 -27.49 0.98 -0.44
N PHE A 31 -28.55 1.00 -1.24
CA PHE A 31 -29.33 -0.17 -1.61
C PHE A 31 -28.85 -0.75 -2.94
N ARG A 32 -28.40 -2.00 -2.90
CA ARG A 32 -28.14 -2.82 -4.08
C ARG A 32 -29.44 -3.07 -4.84
N SER A 33 -29.38 -2.89 -6.15
CA SER A 33 -30.51 -2.64 -7.05
C SER A 33 -30.35 -3.41 -8.38
N TYR A 34 -30.44 -2.76 -9.54
CA TYR A 34 -30.25 -3.36 -10.86
C TYR A 34 -28.83 -3.87 -11.11
N ASP A 35 -27.87 -3.28 -10.38
CA ASP A 35 -26.46 -3.62 -10.31
C ASP A 35 -26.18 -5.02 -9.71
N VAL A 36 -27.15 -5.67 -9.07
CA VAL A 36 -26.99 -7.06 -8.58
C VAL A 36 -28.16 -8.00 -8.94
N PRO A 37 -27.92 -9.33 -8.98
CA PRO A 37 -28.98 -10.34 -9.06
C PRO A 37 -30.03 -10.18 -7.96
N ALA A 38 -31.29 -10.52 -8.27
CA ALA A 38 -32.45 -10.24 -7.41
C ALA A 38 -32.36 -10.87 -6.01
N GLU A 39 -31.60 -11.96 -5.84
CA GLU A 39 -31.23 -12.56 -4.56
C GLU A 39 -30.44 -11.61 -3.64
N HIS A 40 -29.52 -10.81 -4.18
CA HIS A 40 -28.56 -9.97 -3.45
C HIS A 40 -28.99 -8.51 -3.27
N ARG A 41 -30.15 -8.11 -3.81
CA ARG A 41 -30.71 -6.76 -3.66
C ARG A 41 -31.05 -6.45 -2.22
N THR A 42 -30.75 -5.22 -1.78
CA THR A 42 -30.90 -4.82 -0.37
C THR A 42 -32.37 -4.79 0.04
N SER A 43 -32.66 -5.33 1.22
CA SER A 43 -34.01 -5.38 1.81
C SER A 43 -33.94 -4.89 3.25
N MET A 44 -34.74 -3.88 3.61
CA MET A 44 -34.82 -3.35 4.97
C MET A 44 -36.26 -3.39 5.47
N VAL A 45 -36.49 -3.98 6.64
CA VAL A 45 -37.83 -4.30 7.17
C VAL A 45 -37.98 -3.79 8.60
N LEU A 46 -39.05 -3.05 8.85
CA LEU A 46 -39.39 -2.50 10.17
C LEU A 46 -40.65 -3.15 10.74
N THR A 47 -40.51 -3.75 11.92
CA THR A 47 -41.54 -4.51 12.64
C THR A 47 -41.68 -4.05 14.08
N GLY A 48 -42.78 -4.44 14.75
CA GLY A 48 -42.83 -4.50 16.21
C GLY A 48 -42.15 -5.77 16.74
N THR A 49 -41.99 -5.83 18.06
CA THR A 49 -41.27 -6.89 18.78
C THR A 49 -41.59 -8.32 18.31
N ASN A 50 -40.55 -9.15 18.16
CA ASN A 50 -40.58 -10.52 17.63
C ASN A 50 -41.19 -10.62 16.21
N GLY A 51 -40.84 -9.71 15.30
CA GLY A 51 -41.29 -9.71 13.89
C GLY A 51 -42.79 -9.44 13.68
N ASN A 52 -43.49 -8.99 14.72
CA ASN A 52 -44.92 -8.69 14.65
C ASN A 52 -45.18 -7.38 13.89
N ALA A 53 -46.38 -7.19 13.36
CA ALA A 53 -46.74 -5.90 12.76
C ALA A 53 -46.67 -4.76 13.81
N LEU A 54 -46.19 -3.59 13.40
CA LEU A 54 -46.30 -2.35 14.16
C LEU A 54 -47.77 -2.08 14.48
N THR A 55 -48.02 -1.49 15.65
CA THR A 55 -49.38 -1.21 16.13
C THR A 55 -49.50 0.24 16.58
N PHE A 56 -50.46 0.93 15.96
CA PHE A 56 -50.84 2.31 16.23
C PHE A 56 -52.36 2.45 16.29
N LYS A 57 -52.84 3.56 16.84
CA LYS A 57 -54.26 3.93 16.96
C LYS A 57 -54.54 5.26 16.28
N ASP A 58 -53.78 6.29 16.62
CA ASP A 58 -54.06 7.69 16.28
C ASP A 58 -53.24 8.14 15.05
N SER A 59 -51.95 7.76 14.98
CA SER A 59 -51.07 8.02 13.83
C SER A 59 -49.89 7.04 13.72
N LEU A 60 -49.37 6.90 12.51
CA LEU A 60 -48.06 6.32 12.21
C LEU A 60 -47.30 7.32 11.32
N SER A 61 -46.11 7.74 11.78
CA SER A 61 -45.29 8.75 11.11
C SER A 61 -43.87 8.20 10.92
N PHE A 62 -43.24 8.42 9.78
CA PHE A 62 -41.81 8.14 9.59
C PHE A 62 -41.16 9.15 8.66
N SER A 63 -39.86 9.39 8.83
CA SER A 63 -39.06 10.26 7.97
C SER A 63 -37.70 9.65 7.69
N PHE A 64 -37.12 9.93 6.54
CA PHE A 64 -35.79 9.46 6.14
C PHE A 64 -35.22 10.41 5.09
N SER A 65 -33.91 10.56 5.06
CA SER A 65 -33.23 11.25 3.96
C SER A 65 -33.03 10.24 2.82
N LEU A 66 -33.32 10.66 1.59
CA LEU A 66 -33.29 9.85 0.38
C LEU A 66 -32.45 10.54 -0.69
N LYS A 67 -31.53 9.79 -1.29
CA LYS A 67 -30.84 10.14 -2.55
C LYS A 67 -31.05 8.99 -3.53
N THR A 68 -31.14 9.27 -4.83
CA THR A 68 -31.17 8.25 -5.89
C THR A 68 -30.07 8.45 -6.92
N ASP A 69 -29.74 7.38 -7.65
CA ASP A 69 -28.75 7.31 -8.73
C ASP A 69 -29.52 6.93 -10.02
N PRO A 70 -30.02 7.91 -10.80
CA PRO A 70 -30.92 7.65 -11.94
C PRO A 70 -30.28 6.90 -13.11
N ASP A 71 -28.94 6.89 -13.18
CA ASP A 71 -28.19 6.27 -14.26
C ASP A 71 -28.01 4.76 -14.05
N LYS A 72 -27.94 4.30 -12.78
CA LYS A 72 -28.18 2.88 -12.45
C LYS A 72 -29.59 2.39 -12.84
N GLY A 73 -30.59 3.28 -12.91
CA GLY A 73 -31.95 2.92 -13.31
C GLY A 73 -33.03 3.93 -12.91
N LYS A 74 -34.03 4.09 -13.78
CA LYS A 74 -35.12 5.08 -13.62
C LYS A 74 -36.42 4.50 -13.06
N PHE A 75 -36.41 3.26 -12.59
CA PHE A 75 -37.54 2.56 -11.98
C PHE A 75 -37.10 1.90 -10.66
N GLY A 76 -38.05 1.44 -9.84
CA GLY A 76 -37.81 0.56 -8.70
C GLY A 76 -38.49 1.02 -7.41
N TYR A 77 -38.75 0.10 -6.48
CA TYR A 77 -39.45 0.43 -5.25
C TYR A 77 -38.51 1.09 -4.23
N VAL A 78 -38.95 2.21 -3.64
CA VAL A 78 -38.27 2.90 -2.53
C VAL A 78 -38.78 2.34 -1.21
N PHE A 79 -40.10 2.42 -0.96
CA PHE A 79 -40.73 1.76 0.18
C PHE A 79 -42.10 1.16 -0.16
N ARG A 80 -42.47 0.11 0.57
CA ARG A 80 -43.79 -0.53 0.57
C ARG A 80 -44.36 -0.47 1.98
N LEU A 81 -45.58 0.04 2.13
CA LEU A 81 -46.30 0.16 3.40
C LEU A 81 -47.55 -0.72 3.36
N ALA A 82 -47.52 -1.84 4.08
CA ALA A 82 -48.66 -2.74 4.21
C ALA A 82 -49.44 -2.40 5.48
N VAL A 83 -50.74 -2.10 5.36
CA VAL A 83 -51.62 -1.71 6.47
C VAL A 83 -52.81 -2.66 6.59
N ASP A 84 -53.02 -3.21 7.78
CA ASP A 84 -54.07 -4.18 8.11
C ASP A 84 -54.12 -5.37 7.13
N GLU A 85 -55.14 -5.40 6.27
CA GLU A 85 -55.36 -6.36 5.18
C GLU A 85 -55.79 -5.59 3.90
N MET A 86 -55.29 -4.37 3.75
CA MET A 86 -55.52 -3.51 2.59
C MET A 86 -54.49 -3.82 1.49
N LEU A 87 -54.70 -3.29 0.28
CA LEU A 87 -53.61 -3.19 -0.70
C LEU A 87 -52.46 -2.36 -0.12
N SER A 88 -51.22 -2.70 -0.46
CA SER A 88 -50.07 -1.92 0.00
C SER A 88 -50.01 -0.57 -0.70
N VAL A 89 -49.59 0.45 0.05
CA VAL A 89 -49.20 1.73 -0.54
C VAL A 89 -47.71 1.66 -0.83
N ASP A 90 -47.36 1.83 -2.10
CA ASP A 90 -46.00 1.68 -2.60
C ASP A 90 -45.51 3.02 -3.12
N PHE A 91 -44.33 3.44 -2.66
CA PHE A 91 -43.60 4.61 -3.12
C PHE A 91 -42.39 4.14 -3.91
N LEU A 92 -42.26 4.61 -5.15
CA LEU A 92 -41.34 4.08 -6.14
C LEU A 92 -40.74 5.19 -7.01
N LEU A 93 -39.57 4.91 -7.59
CA LEU A 93 -39.05 5.65 -8.72
C LEU A 93 -39.71 5.13 -10.00
N SER A 94 -40.06 6.01 -10.93
CA SER A 94 -40.61 5.66 -12.25
C SER A 94 -40.16 6.67 -13.30
N PRO A 95 -39.98 6.27 -14.58
CA PRO A 95 -39.67 7.24 -15.63
C PRO A 95 -40.94 7.93 -16.13
N GLU A 96 -40.94 9.27 -16.16
CA GLU A 96 -41.96 10.10 -16.81
C GLU A 96 -41.25 11.04 -17.82
N ASP A 97 -41.68 11.01 -19.08
CA ASP A 97 -40.98 11.62 -20.23
C ASP A 97 -39.44 11.36 -20.26
N GLY A 98 -39.01 10.20 -19.76
CA GLY A 98 -37.61 9.77 -19.68
C GLY A 98 -36.81 10.32 -18.49
N LYS A 99 -37.43 11.13 -17.63
CA LYS A 99 -36.86 11.63 -16.37
C LYS A 99 -37.22 10.73 -15.19
N PRO A 100 -36.34 10.59 -14.18
CA PRO A 100 -36.69 9.95 -12.91
C PRO A 100 -37.70 10.80 -12.13
N VAL A 101 -38.83 10.22 -11.74
CA VAL A 101 -39.86 10.88 -10.91
C VAL A 101 -40.26 9.96 -9.77
N TYR A 102 -40.49 10.52 -8.58
CA TYR A 102 -41.07 9.79 -7.46
C TYR A 102 -42.58 9.68 -7.62
N CYS A 103 -43.07 8.45 -7.60
CA CYS A 103 -44.47 8.11 -7.80
C CYS A 103 -45.02 7.26 -6.66
N ILE A 104 -46.34 7.26 -6.51
CA ILE A 104 -47.08 6.47 -5.53
C ILE A 104 -48.19 5.65 -6.20
N THR A 105 -48.45 4.45 -5.67
CA THR A 105 -49.64 3.65 -5.98
C THR A 105 -50.23 3.06 -4.71
N ALA A 106 -51.55 2.88 -4.69
CA ALA A 106 -52.31 2.32 -3.55
C ALA A 106 -53.46 1.39 -3.98
N ASP A 107 -53.76 1.31 -5.28
CA ASP A 107 -54.79 0.46 -5.87
C ASP A 107 -54.22 -0.61 -6.82
N HIS A 108 -52.90 -0.55 -7.09
CA HIS A 108 -52.15 -1.43 -7.99
C HIS A 108 -52.70 -1.38 -9.44
N GLN A 109 -53.33 -0.25 -9.81
CA GLN A 109 -53.90 0.03 -11.13
C GLN A 109 -53.45 1.38 -11.68
N ASN A 110 -53.29 2.38 -10.80
CA ASN A 110 -52.84 3.72 -11.14
C ASN A 110 -51.51 4.02 -10.45
N ILE A 111 -50.58 4.64 -11.16
CA ILE A 111 -49.34 5.22 -10.63
C ILE A 111 -49.46 6.73 -10.79
N VAL A 112 -49.20 7.49 -9.74
CA VAL A 112 -49.35 8.95 -9.72
C VAL A 112 -48.02 9.59 -9.33
N ALA A 113 -47.51 10.50 -10.15
CA ALA A 113 -46.34 11.32 -9.84
C ALA A 113 -46.60 12.24 -8.64
N VAL A 114 -45.62 12.40 -7.77
CA VAL A 114 -45.72 13.30 -6.61
C VAL A 114 -45.06 14.63 -6.96
N ASP A 115 -45.79 15.45 -7.71
CA ASP A 115 -45.36 16.77 -8.21
C ASP A 115 -44.71 17.62 -7.10
N GLY A 116 -43.48 18.07 -7.36
CA GLY A 116 -42.76 18.99 -6.47
C GLY A 116 -42.32 18.42 -5.12
N LEU A 117 -42.30 17.08 -4.96
CA LEU A 117 -41.83 16.44 -3.72
C LEU A 117 -40.36 16.78 -3.38
N VAL A 118 -39.53 16.93 -4.42
CA VAL A 118 -38.10 17.26 -4.38
C VAL A 118 -37.73 18.16 -5.58
N GLU A 119 -36.65 18.93 -5.48
CA GLU A 119 -36.11 19.71 -6.61
C GLU A 119 -35.15 18.88 -7.49
N ASN A 120 -34.29 18.07 -6.87
CA ASN A 120 -33.36 17.16 -7.54
C ASN A 120 -33.32 15.80 -6.84
N VAL A 121 -33.54 14.70 -7.57
CA VAL A 121 -33.55 13.31 -7.03
C VAL A 121 -32.13 12.75 -6.79
N GLU A 122 -31.10 13.41 -7.34
CA GLU A 122 -29.67 13.03 -7.20
C GLU A 122 -29.02 13.62 -5.93
N GLU A 123 -29.73 14.49 -5.22
CA GLU A 123 -29.31 15.09 -3.96
C GLU A 123 -29.98 14.40 -2.75
N TRP A 124 -29.50 14.70 -1.54
CA TRP A 124 -30.12 14.21 -0.31
C TRP A 124 -31.38 15.02 0.02
N ASN A 125 -32.54 14.36 -0.01
CA ASN A 125 -33.84 14.95 0.25
C ASN A 125 -34.51 14.33 1.48
N ASP A 126 -34.98 15.15 2.42
CA ASP A 126 -35.77 14.66 3.55
C ASP A 126 -37.21 14.35 3.12
N ILE A 127 -37.61 13.08 3.22
CA ILE A 127 -38.96 12.59 2.95
C ILE A 127 -39.67 12.35 4.28
N TYR A 128 -40.81 12.99 4.48
CA TYR A 128 -41.69 12.84 5.64
C TYR A 128 -42.99 12.15 5.22
N VAL A 129 -43.35 11.07 5.90
CA VAL A 129 -44.53 10.23 5.61
C VAL A 129 -45.43 10.16 6.85
N ASP A 130 -46.66 10.65 6.72
CA ASP A 130 -47.64 10.71 7.81
C ASP A 130 -48.95 9.99 7.46
N LEU A 131 -49.30 8.96 8.24
CA LEU A 131 -50.54 8.20 8.13
C LEU A 131 -51.43 8.45 9.36
N VAL A 132 -52.53 9.18 9.18
CA VAL A 132 -53.35 9.74 10.28
C VAL A 132 -54.83 9.35 10.17
N GLU A 133 -55.44 8.93 11.29
CA GLU A 133 -56.90 8.64 11.40
C GLU A 133 -57.70 9.94 11.31
N LYS A 134 -58.49 10.11 10.24
CA LYS A 134 -59.40 11.23 9.98
C LYS A 134 -60.82 10.70 9.78
N GLY A 135 -61.48 10.37 10.90
CA GLY A 135 -62.74 9.65 10.89
C GLY A 135 -62.56 8.24 10.31
N ASP A 136 -63.46 7.81 9.43
CA ASP A 136 -63.45 6.47 8.83
C ASP A 136 -62.41 6.33 7.68
N THR A 137 -61.36 7.16 7.68
CA THR A 137 -60.27 7.15 6.69
C THR A 137 -58.91 7.31 7.36
N LEU A 138 -57.91 6.57 6.87
CA LEU A 138 -56.49 6.86 7.08
C LEU A 138 -56.01 7.69 5.89
N VAL A 139 -55.51 8.89 6.15
CA VAL A 139 -54.90 9.73 5.10
C VAL A 139 -53.38 9.63 5.20
N LEU A 140 -52.74 9.19 4.12
CA LEU A 140 -51.29 9.18 3.96
C LEU A 140 -50.87 10.47 3.24
N SER A 141 -49.87 11.14 3.83
CA SER A 141 -49.32 12.41 3.33
C SER A 141 -47.81 12.27 3.13
N LEU A 142 -47.27 12.91 2.10
CA LEU A 142 -45.84 13.06 1.82
C LEU A 142 -45.49 14.54 1.89
N ASN A 143 -44.51 14.93 2.70
CA ASN A 143 -44.08 16.33 2.90
C ASN A 143 -45.29 17.28 3.08
N ASP A 144 -46.07 17.02 4.14
CA ASP A 144 -47.37 17.64 4.49
C ASP A 144 -48.52 17.50 3.46
N SER A 145 -48.25 17.02 2.24
CA SER A 145 -49.21 16.96 1.14
C SER A 145 -49.97 15.61 1.13
N PRO A 146 -51.31 15.59 1.23
CA PRO A 146 -52.08 14.35 1.27
C PRO A 146 -52.15 13.68 -0.11
N VAL A 147 -51.63 12.46 -0.22
CA VAL A 147 -51.49 11.73 -1.51
C VAL A 147 -52.40 10.51 -1.63
N VAL A 148 -52.73 9.84 -0.53
CA VAL A 148 -53.58 8.62 -0.53
C VAL A 148 -54.58 8.67 0.62
N SER A 149 -55.80 8.15 0.40
CA SER A 149 -56.82 7.99 1.44
C SER A 149 -57.37 6.56 1.44
N LEU A 150 -57.17 5.84 2.54
CA LEU A 150 -57.59 4.45 2.72
C LEU A 150 -58.80 4.40 3.66
N TYR A 151 -59.94 3.85 3.20
CA TYR A 151 -61.14 3.72 4.02
C TYR A 151 -61.00 2.62 5.08
N THR A 152 -61.43 2.87 6.31
CA THR A 152 -61.34 1.87 7.40
C THR A 152 -62.44 2.03 8.45
N GLN A 153 -62.70 0.92 9.15
CA GLN A 153 -63.58 0.85 10.33
C GLN A 153 -62.86 0.25 11.55
N ARG A 154 -61.56 -0.04 11.44
CA ARG A 154 -60.72 -0.51 12.55
C ARG A 154 -60.30 0.71 13.38
N LYS A 155 -60.33 0.60 14.71
CA LYS A 155 -59.90 1.66 15.67
C LYS A 155 -58.50 1.44 16.25
N ARG A 156 -57.70 0.62 15.54
CA ARG A 156 -56.32 0.25 15.82
C ARG A 156 -55.83 -0.54 14.61
N HIS A 157 -54.69 -0.16 14.09
CA HIS A 157 -54.16 -0.68 12.84
C HIS A 157 -52.90 -1.50 13.09
N LYS A 158 -52.66 -2.43 12.18
CA LYS A 158 -51.37 -3.12 12.02
C LYS A 158 -50.63 -2.53 10.82
N ALA A 159 -49.33 -2.33 10.91
CA ALA A 159 -48.50 -1.91 9.78
C ALA A 159 -47.20 -2.72 9.69
N ARG A 160 -46.69 -2.88 8.48
CA ARG A 160 -45.29 -3.24 8.19
C ARG A 160 -44.74 -2.26 7.15
N LEU A 161 -43.53 -1.79 7.39
CA LEU A 161 -42.81 -0.89 6.49
C LEU A 161 -41.58 -1.62 5.96
N PHE A 162 -41.43 -1.62 4.65
CA PHE A 162 -40.31 -2.24 3.95
C PHE A 162 -39.66 -1.20 3.03
N PHE A 163 -38.34 -1.23 2.89
CA PHE A 163 -37.58 -0.47 1.91
C PHE A 163 -36.86 -1.41 0.94
N GLY A 164 -36.85 -1.05 -0.35
CA GLY A 164 -36.31 -1.87 -1.42
C GLY A 164 -37.03 -3.20 -1.61
N LYS A 165 -36.27 -4.29 -1.62
CA LYS A 165 -36.76 -5.65 -1.90
C LYS A 165 -37.65 -6.18 -0.77
N VAL A 166 -38.69 -6.95 -1.11
CA VAL A 166 -39.59 -7.58 -0.14
C VAL A 166 -39.74 -9.07 -0.43
N ASP A 167 -39.38 -9.90 0.56
CA ASP A 167 -39.49 -11.38 0.51
C ASP A 167 -40.73 -11.91 1.26
N GLU A 168 -41.71 -11.07 1.64
CA GLU A 168 -42.95 -11.54 2.29
C GLU A 168 -43.99 -12.06 1.27
N PRO A 169 -44.55 -13.28 1.46
CA PRO A 169 -45.59 -13.82 0.59
C PRO A 169 -46.82 -12.90 0.46
N GLY A 170 -47.20 -12.58 -0.78
CA GLY A 170 -48.30 -11.65 -1.07
C GLY A 170 -47.89 -10.16 -1.07
N LEU A 171 -46.68 -9.83 -0.64
CA LEU A 171 -46.11 -8.47 -0.64
C LEU A 171 -44.78 -8.39 -1.42
N VAL A 172 -44.48 -9.37 -2.27
CA VAL A 172 -43.17 -9.50 -2.94
C VAL A 172 -42.87 -8.29 -3.84
N THR A 173 -41.63 -7.79 -3.75
CA THR A 173 -40.99 -6.89 -4.73
C THR A 173 -39.57 -7.36 -4.98
N THR A 174 -39.18 -7.47 -6.25
CA THR A 174 -37.79 -7.76 -6.67
C THR A 174 -37.03 -6.51 -7.07
N ASP A 175 -37.73 -5.48 -7.54
CA ASP A 175 -37.15 -4.26 -8.10
C ASP A 175 -36.98 -3.20 -7.02
N VAL A 176 -35.78 -2.62 -6.97
CA VAL A 176 -35.32 -1.73 -5.92
C VAL A 176 -34.85 -0.46 -6.59
N ALA A 177 -35.32 0.70 -6.14
CA ALA A 177 -34.80 1.96 -6.65
C ALA A 177 -33.29 2.03 -6.36
N PRO A 178 -32.45 2.46 -7.31
CA PRO A 178 -31.03 2.72 -7.04
C PRO A 178 -30.93 3.92 -6.08
N MET A 179 -30.82 3.64 -4.78
CA MET A 179 -31.05 4.63 -3.74
C MET A 179 -30.11 4.51 -2.53
N SER A 180 -29.93 5.63 -1.85
CA SER A 180 -29.32 5.72 -0.53
C SER A 180 -30.37 6.23 0.47
N VAL A 181 -30.45 5.58 1.64
CA VAL A 181 -31.39 5.93 2.71
C VAL A 181 -30.64 6.20 4.00
N ALA A 182 -30.91 7.35 4.62
CA ALA A 182 -30.26 7.78 5.86
C ALA A 182 -31.29 8.31 6.89
N ASP A 183 -30.83 8.48 8.12
CA ASP A 183 -31.52 9.23 9.18
C ASP A 183 -32.99 8.82 9.45
N LEU A 184 -33.26 7.51 9.30
CA LEU A 184 -34.58 6.91 9.40
C LEU A 184 -35.14 7.07 10.82
N ARG A 185 -36.25 7.78 10.95
CA ARG A 185 -36.98 8.04 12.21
C ARG A 185 -38.41 7.56 12.06
N ILE A 186 -38.98 6.95 13.10
CA ILE A 186 -40.35 6.40 13.09
C ILE A 186 -41.05 6.68 14.42
N SER A 187 -42.36 6.93 14.38
CA SER A 187 -43.19 7.10 15.58
C SER A 187 -44.62 6.57 15.40
N CYS A 188 -45.19 6.04 16.48
CA CYS A 188 -46.61 5.72 16.59
C CYS A 188 -47.27 6.60 17.66
N ASP A 189 -48.52 7.00 17.41
CA ASP A 189 -49.41 7.69 18.34
C ASP A 189 -48.78 8.94 18.98
N GLY A 190 -48.26 9.86 18.15
CA GLY A 190 -47.72 11.15 18.59
C GLY A 190 -46.55 11.03 19.58
N GLY A 191 -45.58 10.15 19.31
CA GLY A 191 -44.37 9.99 20.13
C GLY A 191 -44.42 8.90 21.20
N ARG A 192 -45.56 8.20 21.42
CA ARG A 192 -45.69 7.13 22.43
C ARG A 192 -44.74 5.96 22.19
N LYS A 193 -44.55 5.59 20.93
CA LYS A 193 -43.40 4.79 20.46
C LYS A 193 -42.59 5.67 19.53
N ARG A 194 -41.26 5.59 19.63
CA ARG A 194 -40.35 6.25 18.69
C ARG A 194 -39.03 5.50 18.59
N ALA A 195 -38.49 5.41 17.39
CA ALA A 195 -37.14 4.92 17.14
C ALA A 195 -36.48 5.79 16.06
N ALA A 196 -35.16 5.81 16.05
CA ALA A 196 -34.37 6.57 15.09
C ALA A 196 -33.05 5.82 14.88
N TRP A 197 -32.58 5.79 13.63
CA TRP A 197 -31.37 5.12 13.20
C TRP A 197 -30.64 6.02 12.22
N MET A 198 -29.36 6.31 12.50
CA MET A 198 -28.51 7.03 11.54
C MET A 198 -28.13 6.16 10.34
N LEU A 199 -28.31 4.83 10.47
CA LEU A 199 -27.98 3.83 9.46
C LEU A 199 -26.49 3.89 9.07
N SER A 200 -25.64 4.15 10.07
CA SER A 200 -24.21 4.46 9.89
C SER A 200 -23.29 3.23 9.90
N GLY A 201 -23.76 2.12 10.46
CA GLY A 201 -23.06 0.85 10.60
C GLY A 201 -23.98 -0.25 11.10
N SER A 202 -23.47 -1.48 11.24
CA SER A 202 -24.28 -2.60 11.73
C SER A 202 -24.59 -2.51 13.22
N GLU A 203 -23.84 -1.72 14.00
CA GLU A 203 -24.16 -1.37 15.39
C GLU A 203 -25.43 -0.51 15.54
N ASP A 204 -25.82 0.23 14.50
CA ASP A 204 -27.07 1.01 14.52
C ASP A 204 -28.30 0.10 14.40
N LEU A 205 -28.18 -1.09 13.80
CA LEU A 205 -29.31 -1.99 13.50
C LEU A 205 -29.84 -2.73 14.75
N THR A 206 -30.20 -1.97 15.78
CA THR A 206 -30.71 -2.44 17.06
C THR A 206 -32.15 -1.97 17.32
N SER A 207 -32.89 -2.76 18.09
CA SER A 207 -34.33 -2.57 18.31
C SER A 207 -34.65 -1.41 19.26
N GLY A 208 -35.19 -0.31 18.73
CA GLY A 208 -35.56 0.88 19.49
C GLY A 208 -37.00 0.83 20.03
N HIS A 209 -37.18 0.93 21.35
CA HIS A 209 -38.50 1.13 22.02
C HIS A 209 -39.60 0.13 21.61
N GLY A 210 -39.23 -1.12 21.31
CA GLY A 210 -40.16 -2.17 20.86
C GLY A 210 -40.46 -2.19 19.36
N ILE A 211 -39.72 -1.40 18.58
CA ILE A 211 -39.62 -1.47 17.12
C ILE A 211 -38.29 -2.17 16.79
N GLU A 212 -38.32 -3.07 15.80
CA GLU A 212 -37.20 -3.87 15.32
C GLU A 212 -36.90 -3.46 13.88
N ILE A 213 -35.62 -3.40 13.53
CA ILE A 213 -35.14 -3.14 12.17
C ILE A 213 -34.30 -4.35 11.74
N ASN A 214 -34.54 -4.86 10.54
CA ASN A 214 -33.82 -6.00 9.98
C ASN A 214 -33.37 -5.61 8.56
N VAL A 215 -32.08 -5.76 8.25
CA VAL A 215 -31.54 -5.45 6.92
C VAL A 215 -30.80 -6.66 6.35
N ARG A 216 -31.03 -6.96 5.07
CA ARG A 216 -30.27 -7.91 4.25
C ARG A 216 -29.45 -7.15 3.23
N ASP A 217 -28.24 -7.61 2.98
CA ASP A 217 -27.31 -7.05 2.01
C ASP A 217 -27.10 -5.51 2.10
N PRO A 218 -26.86 -4.93 3.30
CA PRO A 218 -26.58 -3.50 3.44
C PRO A 218 -25.18 -3.12 2.92
N VAL A 219 -25.05 -1.94 2.34
CA VAL A 219 -23.78 -1.24 2.09
C VAL A 219 -23.81 0.09 2.84
N PHE A 220 -22.98 0.26 3.87
CA PHE A 220 -23.00 1.45 4.74
C PHE A 220 -22.06 2.55 4.23
N ILE A 221 -22.57 3.78 4.10
CA ILE A 221 -21.87 4.94 3.50
C ILE A 221 -20.80 5.50 4.44
N SER A 222 -21.17 5.86 5.67
CA SER A 222 -20.24 6.35 6.70
C SER A 222 -19.22 5.30 7.18
N GLY A 223 -19.43 4.04 6.80
CA GLY A 223 -18.51 2.93 7.08
C GLY A 223 -17.31 2.84 6.13
N LEU A 224 -17.12 3.84 5.26
CA LEU A 224 -16.05 3.91 4.26
C LEU A 224 -14.95 4.91 4.62
N GLY A 225 -15.19 5.92 5.46
CA GLY A 225 -14.20 6.94 5.79
C GLY A 225 -13.14 6.51 6.82
N ASP A 226 -13.37 5.40 7.52
CA ASP A 226 -12.50 4.87 8.60
C ASP A 226 -11.73 3.59 8.24
N ARG A 227 -11.98 3.01 7.05
CA ARG A 227 -11.29 1.81 6.53
C ARG A 227 -11.47 1.66 5.02
N TRP A 228 -10.45 1.08 4.38
CA TRP A 228 -10.56 0.55 3.03
C TRP A 228 -11.56 -0.62 2.98
N THR A 229 -12.52 -0.56 2.06
CA THR A 229 -13.54 -1.59 1.85
C THR A 229 -13.38 -2.23 0.48
N LYS A 230 -13.06 -3.52 0.43
CA LYS A 230 -12.94 -4.27 -0.83
C LYS A 230 -14.31 -4.36 -1.52
N ILE A 231 -14.39 -3.95 -2.78
CA ILE A 231 -15.59 -4.09 -3.62
C ILE A 231 -15.46 -5.19 -4.66
N TRP A 232 -14.27 -5.39 -5.20
CA TRP A 232 -14.05 -6.29 -6.34
C TRP A 232 -12.69 -7.01 -6.22
N SER A 233 -12.61 -8.22 -6.78
CA SER A 233 -11.36 -8.98 -6.94
C SER A 233 -11.50 -10.06 -8.01
N ALA A 234 -10.44 -10.28 -8.79
CA ALA A 234 -10.34 -11.37 -9.75
C ALA A 234 -8.97 -12.06 -9.68
N GLU A 235 -8.95 -13.32 -10.09
CA GLU A 235 -7.71 -14.07 -10.37
C GLU A 235 -7.34 -13.89 -11.84
N LEU A 236 -6.09 -13.53 -12.11
CA LEU A 236 -5.58 -13.14 -13.42
C LEU A 236 -4.74 -14.27 -14.02
N PRO A 237 -4.80 -14.52 -15.34
CA PRO A 237 -3.98 -15.53 -16.00
C PRO A 237 -2.51 -15.11 -16.15
N SER A 238 -2.21 -13.83 -15.96
CA SER A 238 -0.86 -13.27 -16.05
C SER A 238 -0.70 -12.04 -15.16
N THR A 239 0.54 -11.56 -15.06
CA THR A 239 0.83 -10.21 -14.62
C THR A 239 0.13 -9.24 -15.56
N SER A 240 -0.45 -8.18 -14.99
CA SER A 240 -1.46 -7.36 -15.65
C SER A 240 -1.29 -5.89 -15.32
N TYR A 241 -1.76 -5.01 -16.21
CA TYR A 241 -1.67 -3.56 -16.05
C TYR A 241 -3.01 -2.96 -15.64
N ILE A 242 -2.96 -1.89 -14.85
CA ILE A 242 -4.14 -1.12 -14.43
C ILE A 242 -4.29 0.13 -15.30
N CYS A 243 -5.43 0.24 -15.98
CA CYS A 243 -5.86 1.44 -16.68
C CYS A 243 -7.16 1.99 -16.05
N ILE A 244 -7.30 3.30 -15.98
CA ILE A 244 -8.45 3.98 -15.37
C ILE A 244 -8.98 5.04 -16.34
N SER A 245 -10.30 5.18 -16.38
CA SER A 245 -11.02 6.23 -17.10
C SER A 245 -10.71 7.65 -16.54
N ARG A 246 -10.81 8.71 -17.36
CA ARG A 246 -10.44 10.08 -16.94
C ARG A 246 -11.36 10.68 -15.87
N ASP A 247 -12.63 10.29 -15.90
CA ASP A 247 -13.70 10.55 -14.93
C ASP A 247 -13.66 9.56 -13.74
N THR A 248 -12.91 8.46 -13.85
CA THR A 248 -12.77 7.38 -12.87
C THR A 248 -14.08 6.62 -12.57
N SER A 249 -15.02 6.61 -13.52
CA SER A 249 -16.25 5.81 -13.48
C SER A 249 -15.98 4.32 -13.74
N GLU A 250 -14.95 4.03 -14.53
CA GLU A 250 -14.53 2.68 -14.95
C GLU A 250 -13.03 2.42 -14.70
N PHE A 251 -12.68 1.17 -14.41
CA PHE A 251 -11.31 0.66 -14.47
C PHE A 251 -11.18 -0.56 -15.39
N TYR A 252 -9.94 -0.83 -15.77
CA TYR A 252 -9.56 -1.82 -16.75
C TYR A 252 -8.32 -2.58 -16.27
N ILE A 253 -8.40 -3.91 -16.22
CA ILE A 253 -7.27 -4.80 -15.92
C ILE A 253 -6.90 -5.53 -17.21
N ILE A 254 -5.69 -5.29 -17.73
CA ILE A 254 -5.20 -5.88 -18.98
C ILE A 254 -4.30 -7.07 -18.66
N SER A 255 -4.78 -8.29 -18.91
CA SER A 255 -4.04 -9.57 -18.79
C SER A 255 -3.75 -10.16 -20.17
N SER A 256 -2.86 -11.15 -20.28
CA SER A 256 -2.27 -11.61 -21.55
C SER A 256 -3.22 -12.18 -22.61
N ASP A 257 -4.47 -12.48 -22.25
CA ASP A 257 -5.52 -12.99 -23.16
C ASP A 257 -6.84 -12.20 -23.08
N ARG A 258 -6.95 -11.18 -22.22
CA ARG A 258 -8.20 -10.46 -21.94
C ARG A 258 -8.00 -9.09 -21.31
N ILE A 259 -8.94 -8.20 -21.58
CA ILE A 259 -9.19 -7.00 -20.77
C ILE A 259 -10.40 -7.29 -19.89
N ILE A 260 -10.31 -7.06 -18.59
CA ILE A 260 -11.48 -6.99 -17.70
C ILE A 260 -11.81 -5.51 -17.51
N ARG A 261 -12.94 -5.07 -18.08
CA ARG A 261 -13.55 -3.76 -17.79
C ARG A 261 -14.47 -3.93 -16.58
N TYR A 262 -14.40 -3.01 -15.63
CA TYR A 262 -15.37 -2.92 -14.55
C TYR A 262 -15.89 -1.49 -14.44
N ASP A 263 -17.20 -1.37 -14.62
CA ASP A 263 -17.97 -0.15 -14.40
C ASP A 263 -18.32 -0.06 -12.91
N ILE A 264 -17.70 0.91 -12.24
CA ILE A 264 -17.89 1.16 -10.80
C ILE A 264 -19.29 1.74 -10.56
N ALA A 265 -19.82 2.52 -11.52
CA ALA A 265 -21.16 3.07 -11.41
C ALA A 265 -22.21 1.94 -11.35
N GLY A 266 -22.13 0.98 -12.27
CA GLY A 266 -23.06 -0.13 -12.45
C GLY A 266 -22.76 -1.44 -11.69
N ASP A 267 -21.66 -1.56 -10.94
CA ASP A 267 -21.13 -2.83 -10.38
C ASP A 267 -21.00 -3.93 -11.48
N LYS A 268 -20.57 -3.51 -12.67
CA LYS A 268 -20.70 -4.32 -13.88
C LYS A 268 -19.35 -4.69 -14.48
N GLU A 269 -19.01 -5.96 -14.35
CA GLU A 269 -17.86 -6.57 -15.04
C GLU A 269 -18.20 -6.95 -16.49
N GLU A 270 -17.25 -6.70 -17.40
CA GLU A 270 -17.22 -7.21 -18.77
C GLU A 270 -15.82 -7.74 -19.09
N VAL A 271 -15.74 -8.95 -19.62
CA VAL A 271 -14.48 -9.55 -20.08
C VAL A 271 -14.39 -9.48 -21.60
N TRP A 272 -13.41 -8.75 -22.12
CA TRP A 272 -13.13 -8.58 -23.54
C TRP A 272 -11.87 -9.41 -23.89
N PRO A 273 -12.01 -10.64 -24.43
CA PRO A 273 -10.86 -11.43 -24.89
C PRO A 273 -10.22 -10.80 -26.14
N TYR A 274 -8.90 -10.98 -26.31
CA TYR A 274 -8.15 -10.48 -27.47
C TYR A 274 -7.04 -11.49 -27.86
N SER A 275 -6.29 -11.28 -28.95
CA SER A 275 -5.25 -12.24 -29.36
C SER A 275 -3.94 -12.08 -28.59
N THR A 276 -3.21 -13.18 -28.40
CA THR A 276 -1.94 -13.19 -27.63
C THR A 276 -0.76 -12.58 -28.39
N ASP A 277 -1.00 -11.73 -29.38
CA ASP A 277 0.04 -11.05 -30.18
C ASP A 277 0.63 -9.82 -29.44
N ILE A 278 0.11 -9.47 -28.25
CA ILE A 278 0.74 -8.56 -27.30
C ILE A 278 1.46 -9.32 -26.18
N ASP A 279 2.76 -9.10 -26.09
CA ASP A 279 3.64 -9.56 -25.01
C ASP A 279 3.64 -8.53 -23.87
N LEU A 280 2.82 -8.75 -22.84
CA LEU A 280 2.73 -7.84 -21.68
C LEU A 280 4.04 -7.68 -20.91
N GLY A 281 4.98 -8.63 -21.02
CA GLY A 281 6.32 -8.51 -20.44
C GLY A 281 7.24 -7.54 -21.19
N LYS A 282 6.80 -7.06 -22.36
CA LYS A 282 7.51 -6.10 -23.23
C LYS A 282 6.67 -4.88 -23.59
N VAL A 283 5.64 -4.57 -22.80
CA VAL A 283 4.93 -3.29 -22.93
C VAL A 283 5.81 -2.19 -22.33
N THR A 284 6.11 -1.20 -23.16
CA THR A 284 7.02 -0.08 -22.89
C THR A 284 6.23 1.23 -22.85
N GLY A 285 5.03 1.16 -22.29
CA GLY A 285 4.00 2.17 -22.44
C GLY A 285 2.90 2.06 -21.39
N GLU A 286 2.24 3.16 -21.09
CA GLU A 286 1.14 3.19 -20.14
C GLU A 286 -0.17 2.84 -20.84
N PHE A 287 -0.95 1.91 -20.28
CA PHE A 287 -2.32 1.68 -20.70
C PHE A 287 -3.22 2.81 -20.21
N MET A 288 -3.90 3.47 -21.15
CA MET A 288 -4.67 4.69 -20.92
C MET A 288 -6.02 4.66 -21.62
N CYS A 289 -7.02 5.28 -21.01
CA CYS A 289 -8.33 5.51 -21.61
C CYS A 289 -8.39 6.95 -22.15
N LEU A 290 -8.63 7.08 -23.45
CA LEU A 290 -8.79 8.36 -24.12
C LEU A 290 -10.19 8.97 -23.83
N PRO A 291 -10.40 10.29 -24.04
CA PRO A 291 -11.68 10.96 -23.70
C PRO A 291 -12.93 10.46 -24.44
N ASP A 292 -12.76 9.65 -25.49
CA ASP A 292 -13.80 8.98 -26.28
C ASP A 292 -14.12 7.56 -25.75
N GLY A 293 -13.45 7.11 -24.69
CA GLY A 293 -13.53 5.75 -24.16
C GLY A 293 -12.71 4.72 -24.94
N THR A 294 -11.79 5.14 -25.82
CA THR A 294 -10.85 4.25 -26.51
C THR A 294 -9.68 3.89 -25.59
N LEU A 295 -9.46 2.59 -25.37
CA LEU A 295 -8.24 2.12 -24.72
C LEU A 295 -7.07 2.15 -25.69
N CYS A 296 -5.90 2.56 -25.21
CA CYS A 296 -4.65 2.47 -25.94
C CYS A 296 -3.46 2.36 -24.98
N TYR A 297 -2.26 2.14 -25.52
CA TYR A 297 -1.03 2.46 -24.82
C TYR A 297 -0.05 3.20 -25.74
N ALA A 298 0.83 3.97 -25.12
CA ALA A 298 1.82 4.79 -25.80
C ALA A 298 3.22 4.18 -25.64
N ASP A 299 3.72 3.52 -26.69
CA ASP A 299 5.02 2.83 -26.70
C ASP A 299 6.16 3.85 -26.88
N MET A 300 6.93 4.05 -25.81
CA MET A 300 8.03 5.02 -25.76
C MET A 300 9.21 4.68 -26.67
N GLU A 301 9.39 3.42 -27.08
CA GLU A 301 10.49 2.99 -27.96
C GLU A 301 10.10 3.05 -29.45
N THR A 302 8.86 2.71 -29.80
CA THR A 302 8.40 2.74 -31.21
C THR A 302 7.74 4.06 -31.61
N GLY A 303 7.43 4.94 -30.65
CA GLY A 303 6.72 6.20 -30.89
C GLY A 303 5.27 6.01 -31.35
N LYS A 304 4.72 4.80 -31.21
CA LYS A 304 3.35 4.45 -31.62
C LYS A 304 2.37 4.57 -30.45
N MET A 305 1.14 4.97 -30.76
CA MET A 305 -0.02 4.78 -29.90
C MET A 305 -0.86 3.62 -30.45
N ILE A 306 -0.82 2.47 -29.76
CA ILE A 306 -1.47 1.22 -30.15
C ILE A 306 -2.83 1.15 -29.44
N ARG A 307 -3.92 0.98 -30.18
CA ARG A 307 -5.31 1.09 -29.69
C ARG A 307 -5.97 -0.28 -29.61
N TYR A 308 -6.98 -0.40 -28.76
CA TYR A 308 -7.90 -1.53 -28.77
C TYR A 308 -9.12 -1.20 -29.65
N ASP A 309 -9.30 -1.93 -30.75
CA ASP A 309 -10.46 -1.77 -31.63
C ASP A 309 -11.60 -2.68 -31.17
N LYS A 310 -12.63 -2.07 -30.57
CA LYS A 310 -13.86 -2.73 -30.11
C LYS A 310 -14.68 -3.37 -31.25
N THR A 311 -14.34 -3.10 -32.52
CA THR A 311 -14.98 -3.68 -33.72
C THR A 311 -14.37 -5.02 -34.10
N SER A 312 -13.04 -5.15 -34.03
CA SER A 312 -12.31 -6.40 -34.25
C SER A 312 -12.27 -7.28 -33.00
N GLY A 313 -12.33 -6.65 -31.82
CA GLY A 313 -12.08 -7.29 -30.52
C GLY A 313 -10.60 -7.36 -30.15
N ASP A 314 -9.73 -6.63 -30.84
CA ASP A 314 -8.28 -6.81 -30.76
C ASP A 314 -7.48 -5.50 -30.87
N TRP A 315 -6.17 -5.59 -30.62
CA TRP A 315 -5.26 -4.45 -30.72
C TRP A 315 -4.87 -4.13 -32.16
N THR A 316 -4.65 -2.84 -32.47
CA THR A 316 -4.38 -2.36 -33.84
C THR A 316 -3.00 -2.71 -34.39
N ASP A 317 -2.07 -3.15 -33.53
CA ASP A 317 -0.67 -3.46 -33.84
C ASP A 317 -0.07 -4.32 -32.71
N SER A 318 1.01 -5.04 -32.96
CA SER A 318 1.70 -5.86 -31.95
C SER A 318 2.93 -5.15 -31.35
N ASN A 319 3.39 -5.62 -30.18
CA ASN A 319 4.60 -5.11 -29.51
C ASN A 319 5.73 -6.15 -29.42
N VAL A 320 5.73 -7.15 -30.31
CA VAL A 320 6.74 -8.22 -30.27
C VAL A 320 8.14 -7.65 -30.48
N LYS A 321 8.91 -7.59 -29.39
CA LYS A 321 10.30 -7.13 -29.32
C LYS A 321 11.22 -8.29 -28.96
N ASP A 322 12.46 -8.24 -29.45
CA ASP A 322 13.51 -9.23 -29.14
C ASP A 322 14.26 -8.92 -27.83
N HIS A 323 13.98 -7.75 -27.22
CA HIS A 323 14.59 -7.29 -25.97
C HIS A 323 13.54 -6.96 -24.90
N VAL A 324 13.98 -6.86 -23.64
CA VAL A 324 13.22 -6.29 -22.52
C VAL A 324 13.62 -4.81 -22.39
N SER A 325 12.69 -3.92 -22.09
CA SER A 325 12.96 -2.47 -22.05
C SER A 325 13.63 -2.00 -20.77
N VAL A 326 14.14 -0.76 -20.78
CA VAL A 326 14.58 -0.02 -19.59
C VAL A 326 13.47 0.86 -18.98
N HIS A 327 12.33 1.02 -19.67
CA HIS A 327 11.23 1.89 -19.26
C HIS A 327 10.02 1.12 -18.67
N LEU A 328 10.23 -0.07 -18.12
CA LEU A 328 9.20 -0.73 -17.31
C LEU A 328 9.00 0.06 -16.00
N HIS A 329 7.81 0.03 -15.40
CA HIS A 329 7.51 0.75 -14.15
C HIS A 329 7.82 2.26 -14.19
N HIS A 330 7.60 2.87 -15.35
CA HIS A 330 7.53 4.31 -15.52
C HIS A 330 6.25 4.89 -14.88
N ASN A 331 6.35 6.12 -14.41
CA ASN A 331 5.21 6.93 -13.99
C ASN A 331 4.49 7.53 -15.21
N VAL A 332 3.21 7.87 -15.03
CA VAL A 332 2.44 8.69 -15.97
C VAL A 332 1.86 9.89 -15.23
N VAL A 333 1.77 11.03 -15.90
CA VAL A 333 0.99 12.19 -15.46
C VAL A 333 0.20 12.74 -16.65
N TYR A 334 -1.07 13.06 -16.42
CA TYR A 334 -1.93 13.70 -17.42
C TYR A 334 -2.05 15.20 -17.14
N LEU A 335 -1.87 15.99 -18.19
CA LEU A 335 -2.21 17.41 -18.27
C LEU A 335 -3.26 17.56 -19.37
N ASP A 336 -4.03 18.65 -19.38
CA ASP A 336 -5.25 18.86 -20.21
C ASP A 336 -5.26 18.13 -21.57
N SER A 337 -4.23 18.39 -22.39
CA SER A 337 -4.05 17.83 -23.75
C SER A 337 -2.74 17.06 -23.95
N THR A 338 -2.00 16.70 -22.89
CA THR A 338 -0.72 15.99 -22.99
C THR A 338 -0.58 14.88 -21.95
N CYS A 339 -0.18 13.69 -22.37
CA CYS A 339 0.26 12.61 -21.50
C CYS A 339 1.78 12.65 -21.36
N VAL A 340 2.30 12.61 -20.14
CA VAL A 340 3.73 12.63 -19.86
C VAL A 340 4.10 11.33 -19.15
N GLN A 341 4.90 10.49 -19.80
CA GLN A 341 5.50 9.31 -19.17
C GLN A 341 6.92 9.67 -18.71
N MET A 342 7.36 9.12 -17.59
CA MET A 342 8.66 9.48 -16.99
C MET A 342 9.21 8.35 -16.14
N PHE A 343 10.54 8.32 -15.96
CA PHE A 343 11.24 7.33 -15.13
C PHE A 343 11.13 5.89 -15.67
N GLY A 344 11.62 4.92 -14.90
CA GLY A 344 11.48 3.49 -15.19
C GLY A 344 12.71 2.69 -14.77
N TYR A 345 12.58 1.36 -14.81
CA TYR A 345 13.65 0.42 -14.49
C TYR A 345 13.57 -0.83 -15.37
N GLY A 346 14.71 -1.27 -15.89
CA GLY A 346 14.85 -2.52 -16.63
C GLY A 346 16.26 -2.68 -17.20
N GLN A 347 16.64 -3.90 -17.59
CA GLN A 347 18.03 -4.26 -17.93
C GLN A 347 19.08 -3.77 -16.90
N HIS A 348 18.76 -3.85 -15.60
CA HIS A 348 19.60 -3.33 -14.50
C HIS A 348 19.87 -1.80 -14.54
N ARG A 349 19.05 -1.05 -15.28
CA ARG A 349 19.18 0.39 -15.46
C ARG A 349 17.94 1.14 -14.98
N TYR A 350 18.12 2.20 -14.19
CA TYR A 350 17.07 3.19 -13.89
C TYR A 350 17.08 4.30 -14.94
N SER A 351 15.91 4.87 -15.24
CA SER A 351 15.76 5.99 -16.18
C SER A 351 15.34 7.30 -15.49
N SER A 352 15.72 8.42 -16.09
CA SER A 352 15.13 9.76 -15.85
C SER A 352 14.60 10.40 -17.14
N GLU A 353 14.50 9.63 -18.22
CA GLU A 353 13.91 10.09 -19.48
C GLU A 353 12.40 10.36 -19.32
N ILE A 354 11.91 11.38 -20.02
CA ILE A 354 10.52 11.83 -20.00
C ILE A 354 10.01 11.90 -21.43
N PHE A 355 8.87 11.27 -21.72
CA PHE A 355 8.26 11.19 -23.04
C PHE A 355 6.95 11.98 -23.05
N VAL A 356 6.90 13.05 -23.85
CA VAL A 356 5.73 13.95 -23.92
C VAL A 356 4.89 13.62 -25.15
N TRP A 357 3.64 13.22 -24.92
CA TRP A 357 2.67 12.89 -25.96
C TRP A 357 1.56 13.94 -26.00
N ALA A 358 1.54 14.76 -27.05
CA ALA A 358 0.56 15.82 -27.19
C ALA A 358 -0.54 15.46 -28.19
N GLN A 359 -1.79 15.80 -27.87
CA GLN A 359 -2.87 15.73 -28.84
C GLN A 359 -2.74 16.89 -29.83
N THR A 360 -2.69 16.57 -31.13
CA THR A 360 -2.57 17.61 -32.17
C THR A 360 -3.83 18.48 -32.22
N ARG A 361 -3.66 19.81 -32.16
CA ARG A 361 -4.76 20.79 -31.96
C ARG A 361 -5.78 20.90 -33.12
N SER A 362 -5.73 20.02 -34.11
CA SER A 362 -6.55 20.02 -35.32
C SER A 362 -7.82 19.18 -35.17
N HIS A 363 -8.78 19.67 -34.37
CA HIS A 363 -10.17 19.17 -34.23
C HIS A 363 -10.35 17.72 -33.75
N GLY A 364 -10.76 17.55 -32.49
CA GLY A 364 -11.48 16.36 -31.97
C GLY A 364 -10.70 15.06 -31.95
N ASP A 365 -10.58 14.43 -33.11
CA ASP A 365 -10.20 13.02 -33.30
C ASP A 365 -8.71 12.85 -33.63
N ALA A 366 -7.95 13.95 -33.60
CA ALA A 366 -6.56 13.98 -34.01
C ALA A 366 -5.67 13.17 -33.04
N PRO A 367 -4.70 12.38 -33.53
CA PRO A 367 -3.91 11.48 -32.71
C PRO A 367 -2.97 12.23 -31.77
N TYR A 368 -2.66 11.57 -30.65
CA TYR A 368 -1.49 11.89 -29.84
C TYR A 368 -0.22 11.54 -30.61
N ILE A 369 0.77 12.42 -30.55
CA ILE A 369 2.08 12.24 -31.18
C ILE A 369 3.15 12.49 -30.10
N LEU A 370 4.19 11.67 -30.08
CA LEU A 370 5.39 11.90 -29.28
C LEU A 370 6.10 13.16 -29.80
N GLU A 371 6.11 14.24 -29.02
CA GLU A 371 6.79 15.48 -29.38
C GLU A 371 8.32 15.37 -29.22
N GLY A 372 8.76 14.45 -28.35
CA GLY A 372 10.16 14.08 -28.14
C GLY A 372 10.45 13.74 -26.67
N PRO A 373 11.69 13.34 -26.36
CA PRO A 373 12.16 13.25 -24.99
C PRO A 373 12.40 14.65 -24.39
N LEU A 374 11.83 14.92 -23.22
CA LEU A 374 12.15 16.08 -22.39
C LEU A 374 13.31 15.70 -21.46
N TYR A 375 14.42 16.44 -21.55
CA TYR A 375 15.59 16.26 -20.68
C TYR A 375 15.59 17.34 -19.60
N ILE A 376 15.66 16.92 -18.35
CA ILE A 376 15.68 17.79 -17.16
C ILE A 376 17.02 17.62 -16.45
N ASP A 377 17.77 18.72 -16.29
CA ASP A 377 19.05 18.71 -15.60
C ASP A 377 18.86 18.48 -14.09
N GLY A 378 19.79 17.75 -13.46
CA GLY A 378 19.71 17.33 -12.06
C GLY A 378 18.65 16.25 -11.73
N LEU A 379 17.75 15.89 -12.65
CA LEU A 379 16.71 14.88 -12.38
C LEU A 379 17.31 13.46 -12.33
N ALA A 380 17.62 13.00 -11.13
CA ALA A 380 18.29 11.72 -10.91
C ALA A 380 17.40 10.49 -11.22
N PRO A 381 17.90 9.48 -11.96
CA PRO A 381 17.18 8.27 -12.37
C PRO A 381 16.53 7.47 -11.23
N ARG A 382 15.31 6.97 -11.49
CA ARG A 382 14.49 6.23 -10.50
C ARG A 382 13.41 5.36 -11.14
N TYR A 383 12.73 4.58 -10.29
CA TYR A 383 11.41 3.99 -10.49
C TYR A 383 10.64 3.99 -9.16
N LEU A 384 9.40 3.51 -9.13
CA LEU A 384 8.51 3.51 -7.95
C LEU A 384 8.32 4.92 -7.32
N ALA A 385 8.33 5.98 -8.13
CA ALA A 385 7.93 7.30 -7.65
C ALA A 385 6.40 7.41 -7.67
N GLY A 386 5.87 8.42 -6.99
CA GLY A 386 4.43 8.76 -7.02
C GLY A 386 4.28 10.12 -7.68
N ALA A 387 3.38 10.27 -8.64
CA ALA A 387 3.29 11.49 -9.44
C ALA A 387 1.86 11.98 -9.66
N ALA A 388 1.70 13.28 -9.88
CA ALA A 388 0.45 13.93 -10.27
C ALA A 388 0.71 15.29 -10.92
N SER A 389 -0.33 15.88 -11.50
CA SER A 389 -0.34 17.26 -11.97
C SER A 389 -1.16 18.18 -11.07
N LEU A 390 -0.76 19.44 -10.98
CA LEU A 390 -1.54 20.54 -10.42
C LEU A 390 -1.14 21.84 -11.14
N ASP A 391 -2.13 22.66 -11.50
CA ASP A 391 -1.95 23.98 -12.15
C ASP A 391 -0.98 24.00 -13.36
N GLY A 392 -0.97 22.93 -14.15
CA GLY A 392 -0.13 22.77 -15.34
C GLY A 392 1.28 22.23 -15.09
N LYS A 393 1.68 22.08 -13.83
CA LYS A 393 2.96 21.49 -13.42
C LYS A 393 2.83 20.02 -13.05
N ILE A 394 3.98 19.36 -12.95
CA ILE A 394 4.13 17.96 -12.52
C ILE A 394 4.78 17.95 -11.13
N TYR A 395 4.28 17.11 -10.24
CA TYR A 395 4.83 16.90 -8.91
C TYR A 395 5.23 15.42 -8.73
N VAL A 396 6.40 15.18 -8.15
CA VAL A 396 7.00 13.85 -7.98
C VAL A 396 7.36 13.62 -6.52
N LEU A 397 6.95 12.48 -5.96
CA LEU A 397 7.26 12.04 -4.61
C LEU A 397 8.21 10.85 -4.64
N GLY A 398 9.40 11.03 -4.06
CA GLY A 398 10.38 9.98 -3.75
C GLY A 398 10.81 9.11 -4.93
N GLY A 399 10.69 7.80 -4.75
CA GLY A 399 11.17 6.75 -5.66
C GLY A 399 12.45 6.07 -5.19
N LYS A 400 12.86 5.02 -5.91
CA LYS A 400 14.08 4.23 -5.66
C LYS A 400 14.97 4.24 -6.91
N GLY A 401 16.29 4.33 -6.77
CA GLY A 401 17.23 4.40 -7.91
C GLY A 401 18.62 4.88 -7.50
N ASN A 402 19.36 5.51 -8.41
CA ASN A 402 20.62 6.22 -8.10
C ASN A 402 20.97 7.25 -9.19
N VAL A 403 22.00 8.07 -8.94
CA VAL A 403 22.36 9.22 -9.80
C VAL A 403 23.00 8.85 -11.15
N SER A 404 23.55 7.65 -11.32
CA SER A 404 24.11 7.18 -12.60
C SER A 404 23.11 6.41 -13.46
N GLY A 405 22.01 5.95 -12.85
CA GLY A 405 21.06 5.01 -13.42
C GLY A 405 21.55 3.56 -13.48
N GLN A 406 22.70 3.23 -12.88
CA GLN A 406 23.33 1.89 -12.97
C GLN A 406 23.12 1.09 -11.68
N GLN A 407 22.31 0.02 -11.69
CA GLN A 407 22.02 -0.78 -10.47
C GLN A 407 23.28 -1.37 -9.83
N GLU A 408 24.31 -1.66 -10.63
CA GLU A 408 25.62 -2.14 -10.17
C GLU A 408 26.35 -1.15 -9.24
N LEU A 409 25.99 0.14 -9.26
CA LEU A 409 26.49 1.14 -8.31
C LEU A 409 25.61 1.27 -7.05
N GLY A 410 24.80 0.24 -6.76
CA GLY A 410 23.90 0.18 -5.61
C GLY A 410 22.57 0.92 -5.83
N THR A 411 21.83 1.15 -4.75
CA THR A 411 20.51 1.81 -4.83
C THR A 411 20.24 2.62 -3.57
N GLN A 412 19.59 3.78 -3.75
CA GLN A 412 19.09 4.63 -2.68
C GLN A 412 17.59 4.88 -2.85
N PHE A 413 16.93 5.22 -1.74
CA PHE A 413 15.63 5.86 -1.76
C PHE A 413 15.81 7.38 -1.92
N TYR A 414 15.01 8.00 -2.78
CA TYR A 414 14.90 9.45 -2.83
C TYR A 414 13.86 9.89 -1.80
N ASP A 415 14.22 10.83 -0.92
CA ASP A 415 13.34 11.30 0.16
C ASP A 415 12.65 12.64 -0.15
N THR A 416 12.71 13.10 -1.41
CA THR A 416 12.24 14.40 -1.86
C THR A 416 10.76 14.40 -2.28
N PHE A 417 10.16 15.58 -2.22
CA PHE A 417 9.01 15.96 -3.05
C PHE A 417 9.46 17.10 -3.97
N SER A 418 9.28 16.91 -5.27
CA SER A 418 9.88 17.76 -6.31
C SER A 418 8.82 18.31 -7.26
N GLU A 419 9.05 19.50 -7.77
CA GLU A 419 8.25 20.16 -8.80
C GLU A 419 9.01 20.13 -10.14
N ILE A 420 8.28 19.87 -11.23
CA ILE A 420 8.73 19.93 -12.62
C ILE A 420 7.78 20.84 -13.39
N ASP A 421 8.30 21.84 -14.09
CA ASP A 421 7.54 22.60 -15.09
C ASP A 421 7.83 22.03 -16.50
N PRO A 422 6.86 21.36 -17.15
CA PRO A 422 7.07 20.76 -18.46
C PRO A 422 7.14 21.79 -19.60
N SER A 423 6.90 23.09 -19.34
CA SER A 423 6.89 24.13 -20.39
C SER A 423 8.28 24.75 -20.65
N ASP A 424 9.17 24.74 -19.66
CA ASP A 424 10.57 25.19 -19.79
C ASP A 424 11.61 24.16 -19.32
N GLY A 425 11.17 23.05 -18.72
CA GLY A 425 12.04 21.97 -18.22
C GLY A 425 12.67 22.26 -16.86
N THR A 426 12.22 23.28 -16.13
CA THR A 426 12.72 23.57 -14.78
C THR A 426 12.30 22.50 -13.76
N PHE A 427 13.19 22.26 -12.80
CA PHE A 427 13.04 21.26 -11.75
C PHE A 427 13.58 21.80 -10.42
N GLN A 428 12.87 21.51 -9.33
CA GLN A 428 13.30 21.85 -7.97
C GLN A 428 12.77 20.85 -6.94
N ASP A 429 13.60 20.47 -5.97
CA ASP A 429 13.14 19.80 -4.76
C ASP A 429 12.52 20.84 -3.81
N LEU A 430 11.27 20.61 -3.39
CA LEU A 430 10.52 21.51 -2.51
C LEU A 430 10.82 21.24 -1.03
N TRP A 431 10.90 19.95 -0.66
CA TRP A 431 11.23 19.49 0.69
C TRP A 431 11.64 18.01 0.70
N HIS A 432 12.17 17.55 1.83
CA HIS A 432 12.49 16.15 2.12
C HIS A 432 11.63 15.61 3.27
N ASN A 433 11.20 14.35 3.21
CA ASN A 433 10.53 13.67 4.33
C ASN A 433 11.25 12.35 4.70
N PRO A 434 11.77 12.19 5.94
CA PRO A 434 12.47 10.99 6.37
C PRO A 434 11.71 9.65 6.23
N LEU A 435 10.38 9.65 6.16
CA LEU A 435 9.55 8.45 5.95
C LEU A 435 9.88 7.75 4.62
N LEU A 436 10.24 8.53 3.61
CA LEU A 436 10.58 8.04 2.28
C LEU A 436 11.95 7.37 2.20
N LYS A 437 12.78 7.42 3.26
CA LYS A 437 14.11 6.74 3.29
C LYS A 437 14.04 5.22 3.37
N SER A 438 12.85 4.66 3.60
CA SER A 438 12.59 3.22 3.66
C SER A 438 11.20 2.85 3.12
N MET A 439 10.55 3.76 2.39
CA MET A 439 9.22 3.57 1.80
C MET A 439 9.14 4.28 0.46
N VAL A 440 8.45 3.69 -0.50
CA VAL A 440 8.09 4.32 -1.78
C VAL A 440 6.57 4.48 -1.85
N PRO A 441 6.08 5.49 -2.58
CA PRO A 441 4.66 5.60 -2.89
C PRO A 441 4.23 4.61 -4.00
N ALA A 442 2.92 4.43 -4.10
CA ALA A 442 2.24 3.97 -5.31
C ALA A 442 2.37 5.00 -6.45
N LYS A 443 1.99 4.60 -7.67
CA LYS A 443 2.23 5.35 -8.91
C LYS A 443 1.62 6.76 -8.93
N ASP A 444 0.51 6.96 -8.23
CA ASP A 444 -0.25 8.20 -8.14
C ASP A 444 -0.12 8.87 -6.77
N ILE A 445 -0.21 10.21 -6.76
CA ILE A 445 -0.59 10.98 -5.57
C ILE A 445 -1.89 11.76 -5.86
N VAL A 446 -2.68 12.06 -4.84
CA VAL A 446 -3.98 12.74 -5.01
C VAL A 446 -4.02 14.02 -4.18
N PHE A 447 -4.02 15.18 -4.83
CA PHE A 447 -4.17 16.48 -4.16
C PHE A 447 -5.56 16.65 -3.53
N THR A 448 -5.61 17.18 -2.31
CA THR A 448 -6.84 17.51 -1.57
C THR A 448 -6.83 18.97 -1.14
N ASP A 449 -7.96 19.47 -0.64
CA ASP A 449 -8.07 20.79 0.00
C ASP A 449 -7.56 21.97 -0.86
N GLY A 450 -7.77 21.89 -2.18
CA GLY A 450 -7.28 22.89 -3.13
C GLY A 450 -5.75 22.89 -3.33
N GLY A 451 -5.10 21.75 -3.16
CA GLY A 451 -3.64 21.58 -3.34
C GLY A 451 -2.81 21.80 -2.08
N ASN A 452 -3.43 22.18 -0.95
CA ASN A 452 -2.73 22.40 0.32
C ASN A 452 -2.16 21.10 0.93
N PHE A 453 -2.78 19.96 0.61
CA PHE A 453 -2.34 18.63 1.00
C PHE A 453 -2.43 17.67 -0.20
N PHE A 454 -1.80 16.51 -0.08
CA PHE A 454 -2.05 15.36 -0.94
C PHE A 454 -2.02 14.04 -0.16
N LEU A 455 -2.65 13.02 -0.73
CA LEU A 455 -2.62 11.64 -0.26
C LEU A 455 -1.70 10.79 -1.12
N ALA A 456 -0.98 9.87 -0.49
CA ALA A 456 -0.23 8.80 -1.16
C ALA A 456 -0.41 7.48 -0.40
N LEU A 457 -0.49 6.36 -1.12
CA LEU A 457 -0.30 5.03 -0.54
C LEU A 457 1.20 4.73 -0.49
N LEU A 458 1.78 4.53 0.69
CA LEU A 458 3.20 4.21 0.85
C LEU A 458 3.38 2.74 1.22
N TYR A 459 4.40 2.07 0.66
CA TYR A 459 4.80 0.72 1.05
C TYR A 459 6.33 0.60 1.14
N ASN A 460 6.84 -0.43 1.83
CA ASN A 460 8.26 -0.75 1.81
C ASN A 460 8.52 -1.75 0.66
N PRO A 461 9.33 -1.42 -0.36
CA PRO A 461 9.61 -2.31 -1.49
C PRO A 461 10.66 -3.38 -1.17
N GLU A 462 11.26 -3.37 0.03
CA GLU A 462 12.23 -4.37 0.51
C GLU A 462 11.57 -5.42 1.41
N ALA A 463 10.27 -5.31 1.65
CA ALA A 463 9.45 -6.31 2.31
C ALA A 463 8.51 -6.97 1.28
N ASN A 464 8.71 -8.26 1.00
CA ASN A 464 7.81 -9.01 0.10
C ASN A 464 6.36 -9.00 0.63
N GLU A 465 6.18 -9.29 1.93
CA GLU A 465 4.91 -9.11 2.64
C GLU A 465 4.87 -7.69 3.22
N SER A 466 4.48 -6.72 2.38
CA SER A 466 4.42 -5.29 2.69
C SER A 466 3.01 -4.86 3.11
N SER A 467 2.81 -3.55 3.23
CA SER A 467 1.48 -2.98 3.42
C SER A 467 1.38 -1.54 2.88
N LEU A 468 0.28 -1.21 2.22
CA LEU A 468 0.00 0.13 1.70
C LEU A 468 -0.60 1.02 2.81
N GLN A 469 0.22 1.88 3.38
CA GLN A 469 -0.16 2.89 4.37
C GLN A 469 -0.63 4.16 3.65
N LEU A 470 -1.94 4.46 3.72
CA LEU A 470 -2.45 5.77 3.28
C LEU A 470 -1.88 6.87 4.19
N THR A 471 -1.19 7.82 3.57
CA THR A 471 -0.48 8.91 4.25
C THR A 471 -0.86 10.23 3.61
N ARG A 472 -1.26 11.21 4.43
CA ARG A 472 -1.46 12.61 4.02
C ARG A 472 -0.16 13.38 4.20
N PHE A 473 0.20 14.19 3.21
CA PHE A 473 1.33 15.12 3.27
C PHE A 473 0.84 16.56 3.15
N SER A 474 1.48 17.49 3.86
CA SER A 474 1.38 18.92 3.59
C SER A 474 2.23 19.29 2.38
N THR A 475 1.62 19.88 1.36
CA THR A 475 2.32 20.31 0.13
C THR A 475 3.39 21.38 0.43
N ALA A 476 3.14 22.21 1.44
CA ALA A 476 3.98 23.38 1.76
C ALA A 476 5.23 23.10 2.60
N ASP A 477 5.24 22.02 3.41
CA ASP A 477 6.35 21.75 4.35
C ASP A 477 6.63 20.26 4.61
N GLY A 478 6.03 19.35 3.85
CA GLY A 478 6.29 17.91 3.90
C GLY A 478 5.82 17.18 5.15
N LYS A 479 5.17 17.83 6.12
CA LYS A 479 4.62 17.16 7.30
C LYS A 479 3.64 16.06 6.89
N SER A 480 3.87 14.84 7.38
CA SER A 480 3.12 13.64 7.01
C SER A 480 2.33 13.03 8.17
N GLU A 481 1.13 12.53 7.89
CA GLU A 481 0.25 11.83 8.84
C GLU A 481 -0.27 10.52 8.24
N ALA A 482 -0.06 9.40 8.92
CA ALA A 482 -0.67 8.11 8.58
C ALA A 482 -2.16 8.12 8.95
N LEU A 483 -3.05 8.02 7.97
CA LEU A 483 -4.49 8.23 8.19
C LEU A 483 -5.24 6.99 8.69
N LEU A 484 -4.88 5.79 8.22
CA LEU A 484 -5.68 4.57 8.40
C LEU A 484 -4.81 3.37 8.80
N GLN A 485 -5.43 2.23 9.10
CA GLN A 485 -4.71 0.95 9.08
C GLN A 485 -4.25 0.63 7.64
N PRO A 486 -3.01 0.14 7.44
CA PRO A 486 -2.55 -0.27 6.12
C PRO A 486 -3.38 -1.38 5.48
N LEU A 487 -3.46 -1.37 4.15
CA LEU A 487 -3.89 -2.55 3.39
C LEU A 487 -2.73 -3.57 3.31
N PRO A 488 -2.96 -4.87 3.53
CA PRO A 488 -1.98 -5.90 3.17
C PRO A 488 -1.64 -5.81 1.69
N TYR A 489 -0.35 -5.81 1.35
CA TYR A 489 0.10 -5.71 -0.04
C TYR A 489 1.39 -6.46 -0.25
N ARG A 490 1.38 -7.41 -1.18
CA ARG A 490 2.57 -8.18 -1.54
C ARG A 490 3.24 -7.57 -2.75
N PHE A 491 4.43 -7.01 -2.55
CA PHE A 491 5.22 -6.42 -3.63
C PHE A 491 6.13 -7.50 -4.25
N THR A 492 6.20 -7.55 -5.58
CA THR A 492 7.07 -8.47 -6.34
C THR A 492 7.73 -7.71 -7.50
N ASP A 493 8.45 -6.64 -7.18
CA ASP A 493 9.15 -5.75 -8.13
C ASP A 493 8.28 -5.39 -9.36
N ILE A 494 8.77 -5.61 -10.58
CA ILE A 494 8.03 -5.25 -11.80
C ILE A 494 6.70 -6.04 -12.03
N TYR A 495 6.38 -7.02 -11.18
CA TYR A 495 5.15 -7.82 -11.24
C TYR A 495 4.06 -7.33 -10.28
N SER A 496 4.14 -6.12 -9.74
CA SER A 496 3.10 -5.56 -8.86
C SER A 496 2.88 -4.06 -9.08
N ASP A 497 1.63 -3.68 -9.36
CA ASP A 497 1.20 -2.30 -9.65
C ASP A 497 0.10 -1.87 -8.68
N VAL A 498 0.10 -0.59 -8.31
CA VAL A 498 -0.89 0.02 -7.40
C VAL A 498 -1.23 1.42 -7.88
N ARG A 499 -2.53 1.66 -8.07
CA ARG A 499 -3.08 2.97 -8.39
C ARG A 499 -3.89 3.54 -7.22
N LEU A 500 -3.81 4.85 -7.05
CA LEU A 500 -4.62 5.64 -6.11
C LEU A 500 -5.31 6.76 -6.89
N CYS A 501 -6.63 6.73 -6.99
CA CYS A 501 -7.38 7.80 -7.62
C CYS A 501 -8.59 8.22 -6.77
N TYR A 502 -9.26 9.30 -7.19
CA TYR A 502 -10.38 9.90 -6.48
C TYR A 502 -11.54 10.15 -7.44
N ASN A 503 -12.64 9.43 -7.23
CA ASN A 503 -13.88 9.59 -7.98
C ASN A 503 -14.70 10.73 -7.38
N LYS A 504 -14.82 11.82 -8.15
CA LYS A 504 -15.48 13.06 -7.77
C LYS A 504 -17.02 12.95 -7.74
N GLU A 505 -17.59 12.05 -8.52
CA GLU A 505 -19.04 11.86 -8.63
C GLU A 505 -19.62 11.14 -7.41
N ARG A 506 -18.81 10.27 -6.79
CA ARG A 506 -19.15 9.47 -5.62
C ARG A 506 -18.45 9.90 -4.32
N ASP A 507 -17.54 10.86 -4.41
CA ASP A 507 -16.70 11.37 -3.31
C ASP A 507 -15.92 10.24 -2.58
N VAL A 508 -15.33 9.33 -3.35
CA VAL A 508 -14.54 8.19 -2.84
C VAL A 508 -13.15 8.12 -3.47
N TYR A 509 -12.18 7.71 -2.66
CA TYR A 509 -10.88 7.26 -3.14
C TYR A 509 -10.93 5.78 -3.50
N LEU A 510 -10.20 5.41 -4.54
CA LEU A 510 -10.07 4.03 -5.03
C LEU A 510 -8.61 3.62 -4.93
N ALA A 511 -8.36 2.45 -4.32
CA ALA A 511 -7.09 1.75 -4.41
C ALA A 511 -7.28 0.53 -5.30
N ILE A 512 -6.55 0.47 -6.41
CA ILE A 512 -6.54 -0.66 -7.35
C ILE A 512 -5.17 -1.32 -7.26
N LEU A 513 -5.13 -2.62 -7.02
CA LEU A 513 -3.91 -3.39 -6.82
C LEU A 513 -3.86 -4.53 -7.83
N CYS A 514 -2.70 -4.75 -8.45
CA CYS A 514 -2.36 -5.97 -9.17
C CYS A 514 -1.08 -6.56 -8.57
N TYR A 515 -1.11 -7.82 -8.13
CA TYR A 515 0.03 -8.46 -7.46
C TYR A 515 -0.02 -9.99 -7.52
N ARG A 516 1.10 -10.65 -7.22
CA ARG A 516 1.21 -12.12 -7.11
C ARG A 516 0.89 -12.59 -5.69
N SER A 517 -0.09 -13.49 -5.54
CA SER A 517 -0.52 -14.02 -4.25
C SER A 517 0.54 -14.91 -3.56
N ASP A 518 0.25 -15.27 -2.31
CA ASP A 518 0.94 -16.32 -1.56
C ASP A 518 0.90 -17.68 -2.28
N SER A 519 -0.21 -17.99 -2.96
CA SER A 519 -0.39 -19.17 -3.81
C SER A 519 0.29 -19.09 -5.19
N GLY A 520 1.01 -18.01 -5.49
CA GLY A 520 1.67 -17.78 -6.79
C GLY A 520 0.73 -17.40 -7.94
N GLN A 521 -0.56 -17.17 -7.67
CA GLN A 521 -1.55 -16.73 -8.66
C GLN A 521 -1.55 -15.21 -8.73
N ASP A 522 -1.52 -14.64 -9.93
CA ASP A 522 -1.65 -13.19 -10.08
C ASP A 522 -3.12 -12.79 -9.83
N LYS A 523 -3.33 -11.69 -9.11
CA LYS A 523 -4.65 -11.20 -8.69
C LYS A 523 -4.78 -9.71 -8.87
N ALA A 524 -6.01 -9.26 -9.13
CA ALA A 524 -6.39 -7.87 -9.01
C ALA A 524 -7.41 -7.71 -7.88
N GLU A 525 -7.33 -6.60 -7.15
CA GLU A 525 -8.25 -6.24 -6.07
C GLU A 525 -8.54 -4.74 -6.09
N VAL A 526 -9.80 -4.36 -5.84
CA VAL A 526 -10.20 -2.95 -5.72
C VAL A 526 -10.87 -2.67 -4.38
N TYR A 527 -10.39 -1.62 -3.73
CA TYR A 527 -10.89 -1.11 -2.47
C TYR A 527 -11.37 0.32 -2.62
N ILE A 528 -12.48 0.67 -1.97
CA ILE A 528 -13.00 2.03 -1.88
C ILE A 528 -12.77 2.61 -0.47
N LEU A 529 -12.72 3.93 -0.39
CA LEU A 529 -12.59 4.69 0.84
C LEU A 529 -13.39 6.00 0.71
N GLY A 530 -14.16 6.33 1.73
CA GLY A 530 -14.97 7.56 1.75
C GLY A 530 -14.12 8.81 2.02
N ASN A 531 -14.49 9.91 1.36
CA ASN A 531 -14.10 11.25 1.77
C ASN A 531 -15.15 11.80 2.77
N PRO A 532 -14.77 12.57 3.81
CA PRO A 532 -13.42 12.84 4.30
C PRO A 532 -12.81 11.64 5.01
N VAL A 533 -11.51 11.39 4.76
CA VAL A 533 -10.77 10.30 5.43
C VAL A 533 -10.56 10.61 6.91
N THR A 534 -10.98 9.69 7.78
CA THR A 534 -10.90 9.86 9.24
C THR A 534 -9.55 9.39 9.79
N SER A 535 -8.83 10.26 10.50
CA SER A 535 -7.52 9.95 11.09
C SER A 535 -7.58 8.87 12.18
N ALA A 536 -6.72 7.85 12.08
CA ALA A 536 -6.58 6.75 13.05
C ALA A 536 -6.19 7.22 14.47
N ALA A 537 -5.65 8.43 14.62
CA ALA A 537 -5.43 9.09 15.91
C ALA A 537 -6.73 9.40 16.68
N GLY A 538 -7.90 9.32 16.02
CA GLY A 538 -9.24 9.51 16.58
C GLY A 538 -9.71 8.36 17.49
N GLY A 539 -8.88 7.92 18.43
CA GLY A 539 -9.24 6.89 19.40
C GLY A 539 -10.50 7.30 20.18
N ARG A 540 -11.62 6.56 19.98
CA ARG A 540 -12.92 6.80 20.63
C ARG A 540 -12.71 7.09 22.13
N ILE A 541 -12.90 8.35 22.54
CA ILE A 541 -12.84 8.77 23.95
C ILE A 541 -13.82 7.87 24.70
N SER A 542 -13.31 7.01 25.58
CA SER A 542 -14.17 5.98 26.18
C SER A 542 -15.31 6.64 26.95
N ASN A 543 -16.50 6.02 26.93
CA ASN A 543 -17.71 6.54 27.59
C ASN A 543 -17.57 6.69 29.12
N ILE A 544 -16.40 6.37 29.69
CA ILE A 544 -16.00 6.53 31.08
C ILE A 544 -15.25 7.88 31.30
N ALA A 545 -14.51 8.37 30.29
CA ALA A 545 -13.69 9.59 30.42
C ALA A 545 -14.54 10.86 30.45
N LEU A 546 -15.57 10.98 29.61
CA LEU A 546 -16.47 12.15 29.58
C LEU A 546 -17.19 12.37 30.92
N PRO A 547 -17.83 11.37 31.58
CA PRO A 547 -18.41 11.56 32.90
C PRO A 547 -17.36 11.83 33.99
N LEU A 548 -16.12 11.33 33.87
CA LEU A 548 -15.03 11.68 34.80
C LEU A 548 -14.62 13.16 34.68
N ILE A 549 -14.53 13.70 33.47
CA ILE A 549 -14.26 15.14 33.24
C ILE A 549 -15.40 15.99 33.81
N ILE A 550 -16.66 15.60 33.58
CA ILE A 550 -17.84 16.27 34.17
C ILE A 550 -17.78 16.21 35.71
N LEU A 551 -17.41 15.06 36.30
CA LEU A 551 -17.27 14.91 37.76
C LEU A 551 -16.13 15.78 38.32
N ALA A 552 -15.02 15.92 37.60
CA ALA A 552 -13.90 16.80 37.96
C ALA A 552 -14.32 18.29 37.94
N VAL A 553 -15.04 18.73 36.90
CA VAL A 553 -15.57 20.10 36.81
C VAL A 553 -16.60 20.37 37.92
N LEU A 554 -17.52 19.44 38.18
CA LEU A 554 -18.53 19.57 39.24
C LEU A 554 -17.88 19.60 40.64
N SER A 555 -16.87 18.77 40.90
CA SER A 555 -16.18 18.75 42.19
C SER A 555 -15.29 19.98 42.41
N MET A 556 -14.58 20.49 41.39
CA MET A 556 -13.88 21.78 41.47
C MET A 556 -14.86 22.94 41.72
N THR A 557 -16.01 22.96 41.04
CA THR A 557 -17.04 23.99 41.21
C THR A 557 -17.65 23.93 42.62
N GLY A 558 -17.96 22.73 43.13
CA GLY A 558 -18.42 22.51 44.50
C GLY A 558 -17.39 22.94 45.55
N TYR A 559 -16.12 22.60 45.35
CA TYR A 559 -15.02 23.06 46.21
C TYR A 559 -14.91 24.59 46.23
N TRP A 560 -15.02 25.25 45.08
CA TRP A 560 -14.98 26.71 44.99
C TRP A 560 -16.15 27.38 45.73
N ILE A 561 -17.37 26.83 45.61
CA ILE A 561 -18.56 27.28 46.35
C ILE A 561 -18.35 27.10 47.86
N LEU A 562 -17.95 25.92 48.33
CA LEU A 562 -17.69 25.65 49.75
C LEU A 562 -16.59 26.54 50.33
N ARG A 563 -15.54 26.84 49.55
CA ARG A 563 -14.46 27.77 49.93
C ARG A 563 -14.96 29.22 50.00
N ARG A 564 -15.91 29.60 49.15
CA ARG A 564 -16.56 30.92 49.14
C ARG A 564 -17.56 31.08 50.30
N GLU A 565 -18.23 30.01 50.72
CA GLU A 565 -19.08 30.01 51.93
C GLU A 565 -18.25 30.02 53.22
N LYS A 566 -17.19 29.20 53.35
CA LYS A 566 -16.25 29.32 54.49
C LYS A 566 -15.66 30.73 54.63
N ARG A 567 -15.36 31.41 53.52
CA ARG A 567 -14.94 32.83 53.52
C ARG A 567 -16.04 33.82 53.88
N ARG A 568 -17.33 33.46 53.80
CA ARG A 568 -18.44 34.27 54.34
C ARG A 568 -18.65 34.02 55.84
N SER A 569 -18.47 32.78 56.31
CA SER A 569 -18.54 32.45 57.73
C SER A 569 -17.40 33.09 58.53
N ALA A 570 -16.19 33.15 57.97
CA ALA A 570 -15.01 33.71 58.63
C ALA A 570 -14.97 35.25 58.69
N ASN A 571 -15.90 35.95 58.03
CA ASN A 571 -15.90 37.42 57.92
C ASN A 571 -17.03 38.06 58.73
N LYS A 572 -17.39 37.44 59.87
CA LYS A 572 -18.55 37.81 60.68
C LYS A 572 -18.29 37.97 62.19
N GLU A 573 -17.07 38.35 62.55
CA GLU A 573 -16.69 38.87 63.88
C GLU A 573 -15.44 39.77 63.77
N ALA A 574 -15.25 40.67 64.76
CA ALA A 574 -14.17 41.68 64.91
C ALA A 574 -14.20 43.00 64.08
N TYR A 575 -14.34 44.13 64.80
CA TYR A 575 -14.16 45.56 64.49
C TYR A 575 -14.18 46.30 65.87
N PRO A 576 -13.69 47.56 66.07
CA PRO A 576 -12.65 48.38 65.40
C PRO A 576 -11.31 48.27 66.19
N GLU A 577 -10.34 49.20 66.27
CA GLU A 577 -10.02 50.55 65.74
C GLU A 577 -8.48 50.59 65.52
N GLY A 578 -7.83 51.56 64.87
CA GLY A 578 -8.32 52.78 64.21
C GLY A 578 -7.20 53.83 64.03
N LYS A 579 -7.49 54.86 63.20
CA LYS A 579 -6.69 56.10 62.91
C LYS A 579 -5.32 55.94 62.23
N GLY A 580 -5.07 56.78 61.21
CA GLY A 580 -3.72 57.07 60.69
C GLY A 580 -3.58 57.21 59.16
N TYR A 581 -3.72 58.43 58.63
CA TYR A 581 -3.17 58.89 57.34
C TYR A 581 -1.85 59.67 57.61
N PRO A 582 -1.02 60.12 56.62
CA PRO A 582 -1.20 60.15 55.15
C PRO A 582 0.04 59.69 54.31
N GLU A 583 -0.07 59.77 52.96
CA GLU A 583 0.96 60.16 51.94
C GLU A 583 2.38 59.50 51.90
N ALA A 584 3.22 59.64 50.86
CA ALA A 584 3.08 59.72 49.39
C ALA A 584 4.48 59.57 48.71
N GLN A 585 4.53 59.44 47.38
CA GLN A 585 5.74 59.45 46.49
C GLN A 585 6.73 58.25 46.64
N ALA A 586 7.56 57.79 45.69
CA ALA A 586 7.79 57.96 44.22
C ALA A 586 9.22 58.40 43.79
N SER A 587 10.10 57.43 43.50
CA SER A 587 11.37 57.48 42.71
C SER A 587 11.88 56.02 42.56
N GLN A 588 12.39 55.43 41.47
CA GLN A 588 13.18 55.83 40.27
C GLN A 588 14.71 55.61 40.42
N GLU A 589 15.38 55.16 39.33
CA GLU A 589 16.83 54.87 39.15
C GLU A 589 17.35 53.58 39.86
N GLY A 590 18.42 52.85 39.45
CA GLY A 590 19.33 52.82 38.28
C GLY A 590 19.95 51.38 38.17
N LEU A 591 20.42 50.82 37.03
CA LEU A 591 21.58 51.09 36.13
C LEU A 591 22.97 50.56 36.61
N GLU A 592 23.80 50.08 35.65
CA GLU A 592 25.25 49.69 35.73
C GLU A 592 25.67 48.36 36.44
N ALA A 593 26.82 47.68 36.16
CA ALA A 593 27.73 47.57 34.99
C ALA A 593 28.84 46.47 35.20
N GLY A 594 29.65 46.14 34.15
CA GLY A 594 30.90 45.31 34.15
C GLY A 594 30.80 43.96 33.39
N GLN A 595 31.65 43.51 32.44
CA GLN A 595 33.12 43.55 32.13
C GLN A 595 34.00 42.56 32.93
N GLU A 596 35.06 41.92 32.41
CA GLU A 596 35.74 41.89 31.07
C GLU A 596 35.60 40.50 30.36
N GLY A 597 36.25 40.07 29.24
CA GLY A 597 37.32 40.57 28.33
C GLY A 597 37.11 40.04 26.89
N GLY A 598 38.07 39.68 26.01
CA GLY A 598 39.56 39.60 26.03
C GLY A 598 40.06 38.14 25.78
N THR A 599 40.74 37.72 24.70
CA THR A 599 41.58 38.39 23.66
C THR A 599 41.44 37.75 22.24
N ALA A 600 42.09 38.31 21.21
CA ALA A 600 42.00 37.89 19.79
C ALA A 600 43.38 37.78 19.06
N LEU A 601 43.35 37.65 17.71
CA LEU A 601 44.43 37.73 16.68
C LEU A 601 44.98 36.39 16.14
N ALA A 602 45.33 36.21 14.85
CA ALA A 602 45.04 36.93 13.58
C ALA A 602 45.47 36.10 12.33
N GLU A 603 45.02 36.46 11.11
CA GLU A 603 45.47 35.90 9.81
C GLU A 603 46.80 36.51 9.31
N PRO A 604 47.41 36.03 8.19
CA PRO A 604 47.07 36.60 6.86
C PRO A 604 47.13 35.65 5.63
N SER A 605 46.62 36.14 4.48
CA SER A 605 46.55 35.56 3.11
C SER A 605 47.86 35.77 2.27
N PRO A 606 47.96 35.61 0.91
CA PRO A 606 47.03 35.16 -0.16
C PRO A 606 47.62 34.13 -1.20
N GLY A 607 46.98 33.94 -2.39
CA GLY A 607 47.43 33.11 -3.54
C GLY A 607 48.47 33.78 -4.49
N PRO A 608 48.52 33.58 -5.85
CA PRO A 608 47.62 32.85 -6.78
C PRO A 608 48.35 31.95 -7.85
N GLY A 609 47.67 31.47 -8.91
CA GLY A 609 48.32 30.95 -10.15
C GLY A 609 47.41 30.24 -11.16
N MET A 610 47.61 30.46 -12.48
CA MET A 610 46.97 29.72 -13.60
C MET A 610 47.96 28.71 -14.22
N ASP A 611 47.46 27.68 -14.91
CA ASP A 611 47.82 27.48 -16.34
C ASP A 611 46.89 26.46 -17.06
N THR A 612 46.92 26.47 -18.40
CA THR A 612 46.12 25.63 -19.32
C THR A 612 46.98 24.62 -20.09
N VAL A 613 46.42 23.54 -20.67
CA VAL A 613 46.72 23.06 -22.06
C VAL A 613 45.92 21.81 -22.54
N SER A 614 45.33 21.94 -23.75
CA SER A 614 44.90 20.97 -24.81
C SER A 614 44.30 19.56 -24.57
N GLU A 615 43.28 19.24 -25.41
CA GLU A 615 42.94 17.87 -25.89
C GLU A 615 44.13 17.16 -26.58
N PRO A 616 44.01 15.84 -26.88
CA PRO A 616 43.70 15.51 -28.28
C PRO A 616 42.54 14.50 -28.47
N ARG A 617 42.09 14.37 -29.72
CA ARG A 617 40.90 13.58 -30.14
C ARG A 617 41.21 12.11 -30.45
N LYS A 618 40.15 11.29 -30.30
CA LYS A 618 39.74 10.08 -31.06
C LYS A 618 40.81 9.24 -31.77
N ASP A 619 40.81 7.93 -31.50
CA ASP A 619 40.31 6.90 -32.46
C ASP A 619 40.41 5.47 -31.90
N ASN A 620 39.27 4.77 -31.77
CA ASN A 620 39.08 3.39 -32.26
C ASN A 620 37.69 2.81 -31.92
N ALA A 621 36.82 2.70 -32.92
CA ALA A 621 35.60 1.89 -32.84
C ALA A 621 35.92 0.44 -33.30
N GLN A 622 36.61 -0.34 -32.45
CA GLN A 622 36.98 -1.72 -32.80
C GLN A 622 37.25 -2.68 -31.61
N ALA A 623 36.84 -2.32 -30.39
CA ALA A 623 37.05 -3.14 -29.18
C ALA A 623 35.87 -4.08 -28.86
N GLU A 624 34.63 -3.64 -29.09
CA GLU A 624 33.40 -4.28 -28.59
C GLU A 624 33.04 -5.62 -29.26
N SER A 625 33.74 -6.03 -30.32
CA SER A 625 33.42 -7.21 -31.12
C SER A 625 34.22 -8.48 -30.76
N LEU A 626 34.88 -8.52 -29.60
CA LEU A 626 35.76 -9.64 -29.21
C LEU A 626 35.48 -10.25 -27.82
N GLU A 627 34.55 -9.71 -27.03
CA GLU A 627 34.34 -10.17 -25.64
C GLU A 627 33.33 -11.32 -25.50
N LYS A 628 32.51 -11.61 -26.52
CA LYS A 628 31.38 -12.56 -26.42
C LYS A 628 31.71 -14.06 -26.47
N ASP A 629 32.97 -14.45 -26.68
CA ASP A 629 33.32 -15.82 -27.11
C ASP A 629 34.13 -16.65 -26.09
N TYR A 630 34.22 -16.23 -24.81
CA TYR A 630 34.96 -16.99 -23.79
C TYR A 630 34.35 -17.11 -22.38
N SER A 631 33.13 -16.64 -22.17
CA SER A 631 32.37 -16.77 -20.92
C SER A 631 31.64 -18.12 -20.78
N ARG A 632 32.35 -19.25 -20.99
CA ARG A 632 31.79 -20.62 -20.84
C ARG A 632 32.78 -21.61 -20.22
N SER A 633 32.85 -21.63 -18.89
CA SER A 633 33.23 -22.76 -18.01
C SER A 633 33.22 -22.28 -16.55
N PRO A 634 32.71 -23.03 -15.55
CA PRO A 634 31.58 -23.95 -15.60
C PRO A 634 30.55 -23.74 -14.45
N VAL A 635 29.26 -23.91 -14.74
CA VAL A 635 28.11 -23.87 -13.81
C VAL A 635 27.85 -22.49 -13.17
N ASP A 636 27.13 -21.64 -13.91
CA ASP A 636 26.41 -20.48 -13.37
C ASP A 636 25.39 -20.89 -12.30
N ARG A 637 25.09 -19.98 -11.35
CA ARG A 637 24.19 -20.28 -10.22
C ARG A 637 22.76 -20.63 -10.64
N GLU A 638 22.30 -20.11 -11.77
CA GLU A 638 20.93 -20.30 -12.27
C GLU A 638 20.55 -21.78 -12.49
N ASP A 639 21.53 -22.64 -12.81
CA ASP A 639 21.30 -24.07 -13.09
C ASP A 639 21.23 -24.92 -11.80
N ARG A 640 21.69 -24.40 -10.65
CA ARG A 640 21.60 -25.08 -9.33
C ARG A 640 20.41 -24.62 -8.48
N GLY A 641 19.79 -23.48 -8.78
CA GLY A 641 18.66 -22.89 -8.03
C GLY A 641 17.33 -23.66 -8.12
N ARG A 642 17.38 -24.99 -8.26
CA ARG A 642 16.25 -25.93 -8.35
C ARG A 642 16.52 -27.29 -7.70
N GLU A 643 17.73 -27.52 -7.17
CA GLU A 643 18.06 -28.78 -6.49
C GLU A 643 17.44 -28.79 -5.07
N PRO A 644 16.60 -29.81 -4.73
CA PRO A 644 15.98 -29.91 -3.40
C PRO A 644 17.04 -29.89 -2.28
N GLY A 645 16.84 -29.05 -1.25
CA GLY A 645 17.81 -28.96 -0.18
C GLY A 645 17.72 -27.73 0.71
N ILE A 646 18.65 -27.67 1.66
CA ILE A 646 18.92 -26.51 2.52
C ILE A 646 20.25 -25.93 2.05
N HIS A 647 20.22 -24.66 1.64
CA HIS A 647 21.38 -23.92 1.16
C HIS A 647 21.68 -22.78 2.14
N LEU A 648 22.88 -22.80 2.73
CA LEU A 648 23.41 -21.80 3.67
C LEU A 648 24.66 -21.08 3.10
N LEU A 649 25.24 -21.58 2.02
CA LEU A 649 26.46 -21.06 1.40
C LEU A 649 26.10 -20.18 0.20
N GLY A 650 26.43 -18.90 0.32
CA GLY A 650 26.17 -17.90 -0.71
C GLY A 650 24.79 -17.26 -0.69
N GLY A 651 23.94 -17.62 0.29
CA GLY A 651 22.58 -17.14 0.54
C GLY A 651 21.91 -18.02 1.62
N PHE A 652 20.66 -17.73 2.02
CA PHE A 652 19.80 -18.70 2.71
C PHE A 652 18.65 -19.09 1.78
N HIS A 653 18.66 -20.31 1.26
CA HIS A 653 17.58 -20.83 0.40
C HIS A 653 17.18 -22.24 0.82
N VAL A 654 15.91 -22.59 0.63
CA VAL A 654 15.41 -23.94 0.87
C VAL A 654 14.47 -24.34 -0.26
N PHE A 655 14.77 -25.44 -0.93
CA PHE A 655 13.97 -25.98 -2.04
C PHE A 655 13.33 -27.30 -1.65
N ASP A 656 12.07 -27.53 -2.04
CA ASP A 656 11.38 -28.79 -1.82
C ASP A 656 11.72 -29.86 -2.88
N THR A 657 11.28 -31.10 -2.64
CA THR A 657 11.46 -32.24 -3.55
C THR A 657 10.74 -32.12 -4.91
N ALA A 658 9.93 -31.08 -5.12
CA ALA A 658 9.33 -30.73 -6.40
C ALA A 658 10.05 -29.56 -7.12
N GLY A 659 11.10 -28.99 -6.51
CA GLY A 659 11.89 -27.88 -7.05
C GLY A 659 11.31 -26.49 -6.75
N ASN A 660 10.31 -26.38 -5.86
CA ASN A 660 9.77 -25.08 -5.45
C ASN A 660 10.70 -24.44 -4.40
N GLU A 661 10.95 -23.13 -4.49
CA GLU A 661 11.59 -22.41 -3.39
C GLU A 661 10.61 -22.21 -2.23
N ILE A 662 10.88 -22.89 -1.10
CA ILE A 662 10.10 -22.79 0.14
C ILE A 662 10.75 -21.87 1.17
N THR A 663 11.86 -21.20 0.84
CA THR A 663 12.53 -20.16 1.64
C THR A 663 11.56 -19.18 2.31
N PRO A 664 10.52 -18.64 1.63
CA PRO A 664 9.57 -17.70 2.24
C PRO A 664 8.75 -18.29 3.42
N SER A 665 8.68 -19.62 3.55
CA SER A 665 8.02 -20.28 4.68
C SER A 665 8.84 -20.22 5.99
N PHE A 666 10.13 -19.86 5.90
CA PHE A 666 11.02 -19.75 7.05
C PHE A 666 11.04 -18.32 7.59
N SER A 667 10.13 -18.01 8.52
CA SER A 667 10.22 -16.75 9.31
C SER A 667 11.60 -16.62 10.00
N PRO A 668 12.10 -15.41 10.32
CA PRO A 668 13.48 -15.22 10.81
C PRO A 668 13.91 -16.09 12.00
N ILE A 669 12.99 -16.42 12.91
CA ILE A 669 13.27 -17.32 14.05
C ILE A 669 13.41 -18.80 13.65
N LEU A 670 12.82 -19.21 12.53
CA LEU A 670 13.00 -20.53 11.91
C LEU A 670 14.32 -20.60 11.13
N ILE A 671 14.70 -19.51 10.43
CA ILE A 671 16.01 -19.39 9.80
C ILE A 671 17.11 -19.56 10.85
N GLN A 672 17.14 -18.70 11.88
CA GLN A 672 18.13 -18.79 12.95
C GLN A 672 18.14 -20.15 13.65
N LEU A 673 16.97 -20.71 13.98
CA LEU A 673 16.89 -22.02 14.63
C LEU A 673 17.43 -23.14 13.72
N LEU A 674 17.14 -23.13 12.41
CA LEU A 674 17.67 -24.12 11.48
C LEU A 674 19.18 -23.96 11.28
N SER A 675 19.67 -22.74 11.08
CA SER A 675 21.10 -22.44 10.95
C SER A 675 21.89 -22.86 12.20
N ILE A 676 21.40 -22.55 13.40
CA ILE A 676 22.02 -23.02 14.65
C ILE A 676 22.02 -24.55 14.71
N LEU A 677 20.91 -25.21 14.39
CA LEU A 677 20.83 -26.68 14.40
C LEU A 677 21.81 -27.33 13.42
N VAL A 678 21.93 -26.82 12.19
CA VAL A 678 22.89 -27.33 11.18
C VAL A 678 24.33 -27.08 11.63
N LEU A 679 24.69 -25.82 11.91
CA LEU A 679 26.05 -25.41 12.22
C LEU A 679 26.58 -26.08 13.51
N TYR A 680 25.78 -26.16 14.56
CA TYR A 680 26.18 -26.88 15.77
C TYR A 680 26.23 -28.40 15.56
N THR A 681 25.44 -28.99 14.66
CA THR A 681 25.59 -30.42 14.34
C THR A 681 26.93 -30.67 13.64
N ALA A 682 27.24 -29.89 12.61
CA ALA A 682 28.45 -30.05 11.81
C ALA A 682 29.75 -29.77 12.58
N GLU A 683 29.77 -28.75 13.44
CA GLU A 683 31.00 -28.35 14.16
C GLU A 683 31.12 -28.91 15.58
N LYS A 684 29.99 -29.10 16.27
CA LYS A 684 29.96 -29.27 17.74
C LYS A 684 29.20 -30.52 18.19
N GLY A 685 28.71 -31.35 17.27
CA GLY A 685 27.94 -32.57 17.56
C GLY A 685 26.54 -32.31 18.14
N GLY A 686 25.98 -31.13 17.88
CA GLY A 686 24.64 -30.72 18.29
C GLY A 686 24.62 -29.56 19.30
N VAL A 687 23.42 -29.05 19.57
CA VAL A 687 23.20 -27.88 20.44
C VAL A 687 22.34 -28.22 21.65
N SER A 688 22.75 -27.76 22.84
CA SER A 688 22.02 -28.03 24.08
C SER A 688 20.79 -27.11 24.22
N ASN A 689 19.83 -27.51 25.07
CA ASN A 689 18.70 -26.64 25.42
C ASN A 689 19.15 -25.30 26.05
N ALA A 690 20.28 -25.28 26.78
CA ALA A 690 20.80 -24.06 27.38
C ALA A 690 21.33 -23.09 26.30
N ALA A 691 22.16 -23.59 25.38
CA ALA A 691 22.68 -22.79 24.27
C ALA A 691 21.55 -22.30 23.34
N LEU A 692 20.58 -23.16 22.99
CA LEU A 692 19.40 -22.73 22.21
C LEU A 692 18.58 -21.62 22.90
N LYS A 693 18.56 -21.60 24.24
CA LYS A 693 17.88 -20.55 24.99
C LYS A 693 18.69 -19.25 24.96
N GLU A 694 19.98 -19.34 25.25
CA GLU A 694 20.90 -18.19 25.28
C GLU A 694 20.97 -17.46 23.93
N LEU A 695 21.04 -18.22 22.82
CA LEU A 695 21.17 -17.68 21.46
C LEU A 695 19.88 -17.03 20.91
N LEU A 696 18.69 -17.55 21.26
CA LEU A 696 17.42 -17.15 20.62
C LEU A 696 16.41 -16.51 21.57
N TRP A 697 16.48 -16.80 22.86
CA TRP A 697 15.47 -16.43 23.87
C TRP A 697 16.06 -16.12 25.26
N PRO A 698 17.14 -15.31 25.38
CA PRO A 698 17.85 -15.12 26.65
C PRO A 698 16.96 -14.61 27.78
N ASP A 699 16.11 -13.60 27.54
CA ASP A 699 15.23 -13.00 28.57
C ASP A 699 13.96 -13.82 28.89
N LYS A 700 13.83 -15.05 28.41
CA LYS A 700 12.59 -15.84 28.55
C LYS A 700 12.71 -16.84 29.70
N SER A 701 11.61 -17.07 30.44
CA SER A 701 11.55 -18.15 31.42
C SER A 701 11.64 -19.51 30.72
N ASP A 702 12.06 -20.56 31.44
CA ASP A 702 12.25 -21.88 30.86
C ASP A 702 10.96 -22.48 30.29
N ASP A 703 9.80 -22.15 30.87
CA ASP A 703 8.48 -22.53 30.34
C ASP A 703 8.20 -21.88 28.98
N ARG A 704 8.50 -20.58 28.85
CA ARG A 704 8.30 -19.83 27.59
C ARG A 704 9.31 -20.27 26.53
N PHE A 705 10.56 -20.51 26.92
CA PHE A 705 11.57 -21.10 26.05
C PHE A 705 11.12 -22.46 25.52
N ASN A 706 10.72 -23.39 26.38
CA ASN A 706 10.32 -24.73 25.96
C ASN A 706 9.08 -24.73 25.07
N ASN A 707 8.11 -23.84 25.34
CA ASN A 707 6.94 -23.66 24.47
C ASN A 707 7.35 -23.10 23.09
N ASN A 708 8.07 -21.96 23.05
CA ASN A 708 8.54 -21.34 21.79
C ASN A 708 9.36 -22.32 20.94
N LYS A 709 10.32 -23.01 21.56
CA LYS A 709 11.13 -24.05 20.93
C LYS A 709 10.25 -25.20 20.41
N GLY A 710 9.32 -25.70 21.21
CA GLY A 710 8.41 -26.79 20.81
C GLY A 710 7.56 -26.44 19.58
N VAL A 711 7.01 -25.23 19.55
CA VAL A 711 6.25 -24.72 18.39
C VAL A 711 7.14 -24.59 17.15
N ASN A 712 8.32 -23.99 17.28
CA ASN A 712 9.19 -23.73 16.12
C ASN A 712 9.88 -25.00 15.60
N ILE A 713 10.26 -25.95 16.45
CA ILE A 713 10.73 -27.28 16.03
C ILE A 713 9.62 -28.05 15.29
N THR A 714 8.36 -27.92 15.72
CA THR A 714 7.21 -28.51 15.01
C THR A 714 7.00 -27.88 13.63
N LYS A 715 7.15 -26.56 13.50
CA LYS A 715 7.14 -25.87 12.19
C LYS A 715 8.29 -26.33 11.29
N LEU A 716 9.54 -26.33 11.79
CA LEU A 716 10.70 -26.80 11.02
C LEU A 716 10.52 -28.23 10.53
N ARG A 717 10.07 -29.17 11.38
CA ARG A 717 9.81 -30.55 10.97
C ARG A 717 8.74 -30.67 9.87
N LYS A 718 7.74 -29.80 9.85
CA LYS A 718 6.75 -29.77 8.76
C LYS A 718 7.36 -29.29 7.44
N LEU A 719 8.24 -28.28 7.47
CA LEU A 719 8.90 -27.75 6.28
C LEU A 719 9.97 -28.72 5.74
N LEU A 720 10.83 -29.25 6.60
CA LEU A 720 11.89 -30.20 6.20
C LEU A 720 11.34 -31.50 5.60
N ALA A 721 10.12 -31.90 5.99
CA ALA A 721 9.43 -33.07 5.41
C ALA A 721 9.08 -32.93 3.92
N SER A 722 9.08 -31.72 3.33
CA SER A 722 8.98 -31.54 1.88
C SER A 722 10.34 -31.44 1.18
N VAL A 723 11.42 -31.14 1.91
CA VAL A 723 12.81 -31.01 1.40
C VAL A 723 13.47 -32.38 1.15
N GLY A 724 13.24 -33.36 2.03
CA GLY A 724 13.82 -34.70 1.88
C GLY A 724 13.88 -35.46 3.21
N ASN A 725 14.75 -36.47 3.32
CA ASN A 725 14.97 -37.20 4.58
C ASN A 725 15.92 -36.43 5.52
N ILE A 726 15.52 -35.21 5.88
CA ILE A 726 16.22 -34.34 6.83
C ILE A 726 15.44 -34.32 8.15
N GLN A 727 16.04 -34.85 9.22
CA GLN A 727 15.38 -35.08 10.49
C GLN A 727 16.01 -34.27 11.63
N ILE A 728 15.19 -33.46 12.32
CA ILE A 728 15.60 -32.83 13.59
C ILE A 728 15.41 -33.84 14.72
N VAL A 729 16.51 -34.32 15.29
CA VAL A 729 16.57 -35.36 16.33
C VAL A 729 17.08 -34.83 17.67
N THR A 730 17.10 -35.68 18.70
CA THR A 730 17.68 -35.36 20.01
C THR A 730 18.40 -36.57 20.59
N GLU A 731 19.72 -36.46 20.78
CA GLU A 731 20.59 -37.56 21.24
C GLU A 731 21.53 -37.01 22.33
N GLY A 732 21.72 -37.75 23.42
CA GLY A 732 22.52 -37.27 24.57
C GLY A 732 22.02 -36.00 25.28
N GLY A 733 20.85 -35.47 24.89
CA GLY A 733 20.33 -34.17 25.33
C GLY A 733 20.70 -32.99 24.41
N LEU A 734 21.41 -33.25 23.31
CA LEU A 734 21.70 -32.29 22.25
C LEU A 734 20.69 -32.43 21.10
N TRP A 735 20.30 -31.32 20.50
CA TRP A 735 19.51 -31.27 19.27
C TRP A 735 20.43 -31.28 18.05
N MET A 736 20.06 -32.04 17.02
CA MET A 736 20.87 -32.21 15.80
C MET A 736 19.99 -32.27 14.55
N VAL A 737 20.60 -32.01 13.39
CA VAL A 737 20.05 -32.31 12.06
C VAL A 737 20.73 -33.57 11.52
N ARG A 738 19.96 -34.63 11.30
CA ARG A 738 20.39 -35.76 10.48
C ARG A 738 19.95 -35.51 9.05
N ASP A 739 20.90 -35.31 8.15
CA ASP A 739 20.67 -35.35 6.71
C ASP A 739 21.22 -36.67 6.18
N GLU A 740 20.32 -37.61 5.88
CA GLU A 740 20.66 -38.91 5.29
C GLU A 740 20.56 -38.89 3.75
N SER A 741 20.18 -37.77 3.16
CA SER A 741 20.01 -37.60 1.70
C SER A 741 21.13 -36.82 1.03
N GLY A 742 21.90 -36.03 1.79
CA GLY A 742 22.98 -35.19 1.26
C GLY A 742 22.41 -33.99 0.50
N LEU A 743 21.52 -33.24 1.16
CA LEU A 743 20.80 -32.09 0.63
C LEU A 743 21.09 -30.80 1.42
N CYS A 744 21.95 -30.84 2.43
CA CYS A 744 22.41 -29.65 3.17
C CYS A 744 23.82 -29.24 2.71
N ASP A 745 23.91 -28.15 1.94
CA ASP A 745 25.14 -27.69 1.28
C ASP A 745 26.33 -27.51 2.24
N TYR A 746 26.09 -26.95 3.43
CA TYR A 746 27.10 -26.74 4.46
C TYR A 746 27.69 -28.06 4.95
N MET A 747 26.84 -29.06 5.19
CA MET A 747 27.28 -30.38 5.66
C MET A 747 28.09 -31.11 4.57
N ILE A 748 27.67 -30.99 3.31
CA ILE A 748 28.38 -31.53 2.13
C ILE A 748 29.75 -30.84 1.96
N ALA A 749 29.77 -29.50 1.98
CA ALA A 749 30.98 -28.69 1.83
C ALA A 749 31.98 -28.95 2.97
N ARG A 750 31.51 -29.11 4.21
CA ARG A 750 32.35 -29.53 5.34
C ARG A 750 32.96 -30.90 5.10
N GLU A 751 32.24 -31.88 4.57
CA GLU A 751 32.84 -33.19 4.27
C GLU A 751 33.88 -33.10 3.13
N MET A 752 33.57 -32.37 2.05
CA MET A 752 34.48 -32.08 0.93
C MET A 752 35.82 -31.47 1.41
N LEU A 753 35.76 -30.47 2.29
CA LEU A 753 36.95 -29.80 2.86
C LEU A 753 37.79 -30.73 3.77
N HIS A 754 37.19 -31.79 4.33
CA HIS A 754 37.90 -32.84 5.07
C HIS A 754 38.57 -33.88 4.15
N ARG A 755 37.97 -34.20 2.99
CA ARG A 755 38.50 -35.18 2.02
C ARG A 755 39.80 -34.74 1.34
N ARG A 756 40.08 -33.43 1.31
CA ARG A 756 41.30 -32.80 0.73
C ARG A 756 41.56 -33.07 -0.76
N SER A 757 40.53 -33.49 -1.52
CA SER A 757 40.59 -33.51 -2.98
C SER A 757 40.54 -32.08 -3.52
N ALA A 758 41.37 -31.75 -4.51
CA ALA A 758 41.40 -30.41 -5.10
C ALA A 758 40.07 -30.05 -5.78
N LEU A 759 39.39 -31.01 -6.39
CA LEU A 759 38.06 -30.80 -6.99
C LEU A 759 37.01 -30.59 -5.90
N ASP A 760 37.03 -31.36 -4.82
CA ASP A 760 36.11 -31.24 -3.69
C ASP A 760 36.27 -29.87 -3.00
N ILE A 761 37.50 -29.41 -2.80
CA ILE A 761 37.82 -28.10 -2.21
C ILE A 761 37.31 -26.95 -3.10
N ILE A 762 37.58 -26.99 -4.41
CA ILE A 762 37.10 -25.97 -5.35
C ILE A 762 35.56 -25.99 -5.41
N THR A 763 34.94 -27.17 -5.43
CA THR A 763 33.47 -27.32 -5.46
C THR A 763 32.83 -26.74 -4.21
N ALA A 764 33.37 -27.04 -3.03
CA ALA A 764 32.92 -26.50 -1.74
C ALA A 764 33.05 -24.98 -1.67
N ALA A 765 34.19 -24.43 -2.11
CA ALA A 765 34.41 -22.98 -2.13
C ALA A 765 33.48 -22.27 -3.14
N MET A 766 33.17 -22.91 -4.27
CA MET A 766 32.35 -22.28 -5.32
C MET A 766 30.88 -22.09 -4.95
N TYR A 767 30.36 -22.71 -3.87
CA TYR A 767 29.07 -22.34 -3.30
C TYR A 767 29.09 -20.89 -2.79
N GLY A 768 30.12 -20.51 -2.01
CA GLY A 768 30.38 -19.15 -1.53
C GLY A 768 30.41 -19.02 -0.01
N PRO A 769 30.44 -17.78 0.52
CA PRO A 769 30.55 -17.51 1.96
C PRO A 769 29.30 -17.94 2.72
N LEU A 770 29.45 -18.32 4.00
CA LEU A 770 28.33 -18.72 4.85
C LEU A 770 27.39 -17.54 5.15
N LEU A 771 26.11 -17.67 4.78
CA LEU A 771 25.00 -16.77 5.13
C LEU A 771 25.36 -15.27 5.07
N PRO A 772 25.82 -14.75 3.92
CA PRO A 772 26.44 -13.42 3.82
C PRO A 772 25.52 -12.31 4.35
N GLU A 773 24.25 -12.33 3.95
CA GLU A 773 23.22 -11.34 4.31
C GLU A 773 22.89 -11.27 5.82
N TYR A 774 23.18 -12.33 6.59
CA TYR A 774 22.73 -12.46 7.97
C TYR A 774 23.79 -12.01 8.97
N HIS A 775 23.46 -11.02 9.80
CA HIS A 775 24.38 -10.34 10.72
C HIS A 775 24.00 -10.62 12.18
N PHE A 776 24.17 -11.88 12.61
CA PHE A 776 23.92 -12.30 13.99
C PHE A 776 25.24 -12.49 14.74
N GLU A 777 25.39 -11.90 15.92
CA GLU A 777 26.61 -11.95 16.75
C GLU A 777 27.15 -13.38 16.99
N TRP A 778 26.26 -14.38 17.10
CA TRP A 778 26.65 -15.78 17.27
C TRP A 778 27.11 -16.49 15.99
N LEU A 779 26.83 -15.91 14.82
CA LEU A 779 27.10 -16.49 13.50
C LEU A 779 28.48 -16.09 12.98
N ASP A 780 29.00 -14.92 13.37
CA ASP A 780 30.24 -14.36 12.86
C ASP A 780 31.47 -15.25 13.11
N SER A 781 31.50 -15.99 14.24
CA SER A 781 32.53 -17.00 14.50
C SER A 781 32.47 -18.16 13.51
N PHE A 782 31.27 -18.63 13.16
CA PHE A 782 31.10 -19.71 12.18
C PHE A 782 31.43 -19.23 10.75
N LYS A 783 31.10 -17.98 10.40
CA LYS A 783 31.53 -17.38 9.12
C LYS A 783 33.05 -17.37 9.01
N SER A 784 33.73 -16.90 10.06
CA SER A 784 35.19 -16.80 10.14
C SER A 784 35.85 -18.19 10.07
N GLU A 785 35.44 -19.13 10.93
CA GLU A 785 35.96 -20.51 10.97
C GLU A 785 35.75 -21.26 9.62
N TYR A 786 34.67 -20.96 8.90
CA TYR A 786 34.40 -21.54 7.58
C TYR A 786 35.28 -20.91 6.49
N ALA A 787 35.37 -19.57 6.44
CA ALA A 787 36.20 -18.85 5.47
C ALA A 787 37.70 -19.21 5.63
N ASP A 788 38.22 -19.21 6.85
CA ASP A 788 39.60 -19.61 7.17
C ASP A 788 39.90 -21.04 6.69
N LEU A 789 38.96 -21.98 6.87
CA LEU A 789 39.12 -23.35 6.40
C LEU A 789 39.13 -23.44 4.87
N VAL A 790 38.24 -22.72 4.19
CA VAL A 790 38.17 -22.68 2.72
C VAL A 790 39.46 -22.08 2.15
N LEU A 791 39.85 -20.89 2.59
CA LEU A 791 41.06 -20.20 2.15
C LEU A 791 42.33 -21.01 2.46
N SER A 792 42.42 -21.63 3.65
CA SER A 792 43.49 -22.58 3.99
C SER A 792 43.61 -23.73 2.98
N ARG A 793 42.48 -24.32 2.57
CA ARG A 793 42.47 -25.46 1.64
C ARG A 793 42.75 -25.04 0.20
N LEU A 794 42.26 -23.87 -0.24
CA LEU A 794 42.61 -23.28 -1.53
C LEU A 794 44.11 -22.96 -1.61
N ALA A 795 44.70 -22.41 -0.54
CA ALA A 795 46.15 -22.18 -0.44
C ALA A 795 46.97 -23.49 -0.35
N ASP A 796 46.44 -24.55 0.28
CA ASP A 796 47.09 -25.88 0.26
C ASP A 796 47.19 -26.45 -1.16
N ILE A 797 46.09 -26.41 -1.94
CA ILE A 797 46.10 -26.96 -3.32
C ILE A 797 46.82 -26.03 -4.31
N SER A 798 46.80 -24.71 -4.09
CA SER A 798 47.62 -23.75 -4.87
C SER A 798 49.11 -24.10 -4.80
N ARG A 799 49.59 -24.53 -3.63
CA ARG A 799 51.00 -24.90 -3.38
C ARG A 799 51.35 -26.32 -3.82
N GLN A 800 50.35 -27.17 -4.07
CA GLN A 800 50.52 -28.55 -4.57
C GLN A 800 50.32 -28.67 -6.09
N ALA A 801 49.80 -27.63 -6.75
CA ALA A 801 49.73 -27.55 -8.20
C ALA A 801 51.14 -27.30 -8.76
N ASP A 802 51.88 -28.37 -9.06
CA ASP A 802 53.14 -28.31 -9.83
C ASP A 802 52.89 -27.50 -11.11
N MET A 803 53.44 -26.28 -11.17
CA MET A 803 53.24 -25.36 -12.29
C MET A 803 54.02 -25.81 -13.53
N VAL A 804 53.49 -26.82 -14.22
CA VAL A 804 53.85 -27.13 -15.60
C VAL A 804 53.39 -25.95 -16.46
N ALA A 805 54.31 -25.01 -16.69
CA ALA A 805 54.04 -23.81 -17.46
C ALA A 805 53.45 -24.17 -18.83
N ASN A 806 52.25 -23.65 -19.11
CA ASN A 806 51.44 -23.87 -20.31
C ASN A 806 50.70 -25.23 -20.41
N ASP A 807 50.46 -25.97 -19.31
CA ASP A 807 49.37 -26.96 -19.29
C ASP A 807 48.00 -26.25 -19.20
N PRO A 808 47.09 -26.38 -20.17
CA PRO A 808 45.78 -25.75 -20.12
C PRO A 808 44.94 -26.18 -18.91
N ILE A 809 45.08 -27.42 -18.43
CA ILE A 809 44.26 -27.96 -17.32
C ILE A 809 44.73 -27.37 -15.98
N ALA A 810 46.04 -27.27 -15.76
CA ALA A 810 46.61 -26.54 -14.63
C ALA A 810 46.23 -25.05 -14.66
N LEU A 811 46.24 -24.41 -15.83
CA LEU A 811 45.84 -23.00 -15.99
C LEU A 811 44.36 -22.79 -15.70
N GLU A 812 43.45 -23.65 -16.19
CA GLU A 812 42.01 -23.55 -15.88
C GLU A 812 41.76 -23.75 -14.38
N ARG A 813 42.40 -24.75 -13.75
CA ARG A 813 42.33 -24.94 -12.30
C ARG A 813 42.87 -23.75 -11.52
N THR A 814 43.91 -23.08 -12.02
CA THR A 814 44.48 -21.87 -11.41
C THR A 814 43.49 -20.70 -11.44
N VAL A 815 42.75 -20.53 -12.54
CA VAL A 815 41.64 -19.55 -12.62
C VAL A 815 40.53 -19.92 -11.64
N GLN A 816 40.07 -21.17 -11.62
CA GLN A 816 39.03 -21.66 -10.70
C GLN A 816 39.39 -21.48 -9.22
N ILE A 817 40.65 -21.67 -8.84
CA ILE A 817 41.13 -21.44 -7.46
C ILE A 817 41.12 -19.95 -7.12
N ALA A 818 41.53 -19.08 -8.04
CA ALA A 818 41.48 -17.64 -7.83
C ALA A 818 40.03 -17.13 -7.74
N ASP A 819 39.14 -17.57 -8.63
CA ASP A 819 37.71 -17.27 -8.56
C ASP A 819 37.08 -17.75 -7.25
N ALA A 820 37.49 -18.92 -6.75
CA ALA A 820 37.06 -19.44 -5.46
C ALA A 820 37.56 -18.62 -4.27
N ARG A 821 38.77 -18.04 -4.33
CA ARG A 821 39.30 -17.13 -3.28
C ARG A 821 38.57 -15.79 -3.28
N LEU A 822 38.34 -15.21 -4.47
CA LEU A 822 37.67 -13.91 -4.66
C LEU A 822 36.19 -13.90 -4.23
N LYS A 823 35.57 -15.08 -4.01
CA LYS A 823 34.23 -15.19 -3.37
C LYS A 823 34.23 -14.98 -1.86
N PHE A 824 35.39 -15.02 -1.20
CA PHE A 824 35.55 -14.88 0.26
C PHE A 824 36.33 -13.62 0.64
N ASP A 825 37.32 -13.25 -0.17
CA ASP A 825 38.07 -12.01 -0.07
C ASP A 825 38.26 -11.45 -1.50
N SER A 826 37.43 -10.49 -1.89
CA SER A 826 37.50 -9.86 -3.22
C SER A 826 38.71 -8.94 -3.38
N LEU A 827 39.36 -8.54 -2.27
CA LEU A 827 40.59 -7.75 -2.26
C LEU A 827 41.86 -8.61 -2.20
N ASP A 828 41.74 -9.94 -2.39
CA ASP A 828 42.86 -10.87 -2.42
C ASP A 828 43.77 -10.62 -3.64
N GLU A 829 44.74 -9.72 -3.47
CA GLU A 829 45.79 -9.38 -4.43
C GLU A 829 46.49 -10.62 -5.03
N GLU A 830 46.69 -11.68 -4.24
CA GLU A 830 47.35 -12.90 -4.73
C GLU A 830 46.43 -13.66 -5.67
N ALA A 831 45.13 -13.78 -5.36
CA ALA A 831 44.14 -14.37 -6.25
C ALA A 831 43.97 -13.57 -7.55
N VAL A 832 43.84 -12.24 -7.48
CA VAL A 832 43.76 -11.38 -8.68
C VAL A 832 45.01 -11.55 -9.56
N ARG A 833 46.20 -11.50 -8.96
CA ARG A 833 47.49 -11.70 -9.66
C ARG A 833 47.61 -13.09 -10.28
N MET A 834 47.21 -14.13 -9.54
CA MET A 834 47.15 -15.52 -9.98
C MET A 834 46.23 -15.70 -11.20
N LYS A 835 45.01 -15.16 -11.12
CA LYS A 835 44.02 -15.15 -12.22
C LYS A 835 44.56 -14.44 -13.46
N CYS A 836 45.16 -13.26 -13.29
CA CYS A 836 45.73 -12.50 -14.40
C CYS A 836 46.89 -13.22 -15.09
N HIS A 837 47.83 -13.80 -14.34
CA HIS A 837 48.92 -14.61 -14.93
C HIS A 837 48.39 -15.84 -15.67
N ALA A 838 47.39 -16.53 -15.13
CA ALA A 838 46.78 -17.68 -15.80
C ALA A 838 46.07 -17.28 -17.09
N LEU A 839 45.24 -16.23 -17.06
CA LEU A 839 44.56 -15.68 -18.24
C LEU A 839 45.53 -15.21 -19.32
N ILE A 840 46.61 -14.51 -18.98
CA ILE A 840 47.67 -14.12 -19.93
C ILE A 840 48.32 -15.36 -20.56
N SER A 841 48.57 -16.41 -19.78
CA SER A 841 49.13 -17.68 -20.27
C SER A 841 48.16 -18.44 -21.19
N MET A 842 46.85 -18.22 -21.06
CA MET A 842 45.81 -18.67 -22.01
C MET A 842 45.67 -17.76 -23.25
N GLY A 843 46.44 -16.66 -23.35
CA GLY A 843 46.29 -15.64 -24.40
C GLY A 843 45.17 -14.61 -24.15
N LYS A 844 44.44 -14.70 -23.03
CA LYS A 844 43.30 -13.83 -22.65
C LYS A 844 43.76 -12.54 -21.96
N ALA A 845 44.71 -11.82 -22.57
CA ALA A 845 45.33 -10.64 -21.97
C ALA A 845 44.34 -9.47 -21.71
N GLY A 846 43.33 -9.30 -22.58
CA GLY A 846 42.26 -8.31 -22.37
C GLY A 846 41.43 -8.61 -21.10
N THR A 847 40.99 -9.86 -20.95
CA THR A 847 40.26 -10.34 -19.76
C THR A 847 41.09 -10.18 -18.49
N ALA A 848 42.40 -10.42 -18.54
CA ALA A 848 43.30 -10.17 -17.40
C ALA A 848 43.36 -8.68 -17.00
N ASN A 849 43.39 -7.77 -17.98
CA ASN A 849 43.37 -6.33 -17.71
C ASN A 849 42.02 -5.87 -17.14
N ALA A 850 40.90 -6.43 -17.62
CA ALA A 850 39.57 -6.15 -17.08
C ALA A 850 39.41 -6.64 -15.62
N VAL A 851 39.89 -7.86 -15.31
CA VAL A 851 39.94 -8.41 -13.94
C VAL A 851 40.73 -7.51 -12.99
N PHE A 852 41.87 -6.96 -13.44
CA PHE A 852 42.66 -6.02 -12.64
C PHE A 852 41.99 -4.64 -12.49
N GLY A 853 41.32 -4.16 -13.53
CA GLY A 853 40.53 -2.91 -13.49
C GLY A 853 39.44 -2.97 -12.42
N HIS A 854 38.62 -4.02 -12.47
CA HIS A 854 37.53 -4.23 -11.51
C HIS A 854 38.04 -4.33 -10.06
N PHE A 855 39.13 -5.08 -9.82
CA PHE A 855 39.79 -5.12 -8.50
C PHE A 855 40.27 -3.73 -8.05
N SER A 856 40.81 -2.91 -8.96
CA SER A 856 41.29 -1.56 -8.63
C SER A 856 40.15 -0.60 -8.28
N GLU A 857 38.99 -0.77 -8.90
CA GLU A 857 37.75 -0.05 -8.60
C GLU A 857 37.15 -0.48 -7.26
N GLU A 858 37.07 -1.78 -6.99
CA GLU A 858 36.57 -2.33 -5.73
C GLU A 858 37.49 -1.98 -4.55
N TYR A 859 38.81 -2.06 -4.74
CA TYR A 859 39.78 -1.60 -3.75
C TYR A 859 39.57 -0.12 -3.41
N ALA A 860 39.36 0.74 -4.41
CA ALA A 860 39.09 2.16 -4.19
C ALA A 860 37.76 2.41 -3.45
N ALA A 861 36.73 1.59 -3.73
CA ALA A 861 35.43 1.67 -3.04
C ALA A 861 35.49 1.24 -1.57
N VAL A 862 36.25 0.18 -1.26
CA VAL A 862 36.36 -0.38 0.10
C VAL A 862 37.39 0.37 0.96
N MET A 863 38.56 0.71 0.41
CA MET A 863 39.67 1.34 1.13
C MET A 863 39.60 2.88 1.14
N GLY A 864 38.83 3.48 0.22
CA GLY A 864 38.70 4.94 0.07
C GLY A 864 39.89 5.63 -0.61
N GLU A 865 40.88 4.88 -1.09
CA GLU A 865 42.03 5.38 -1.85
C GLU A 865 42.34 4.50 -3.08
N PRO A 866 42.81 5.07 -4.21
CA PRO A 866 43.04 4.31 -5.44
C PRO A 866 44.20 3.32 -5.29
N PHE A 867 44.06 2.12 -5.85
CA PHE A 867 45.09 1.08 -5.77
C PHE A 867 46.44 1.54 -6.36
N GLY A 868 47.51 1.43 -5.56
CA GLY A 868 48.78 2.12 -5.81
C GLY A 868 49.68 1.57 -6.91
N LEU A 869 49.26 0.55 -7.67
CA LEU A 869 50.03 -0.05 -8.76
C LEU A 869 49.22 -0.02 -10.07
N ASN A 870 49.90 0.12 -11.20
CA ASN A 870 49.30 -0.14 -12.51
C ASN A 870 49.40 -1.64 -12.87
N PHE A 871 48.60 -2.10 -13.84
CA PHE A 871 48.55 -3.50 -14.28
C PHE A 871 49.93 -4.11 -14.61
N SER A 872 50.82 -3.33 -15.24
CA SER A 872 52.15 -3.81 -15.62
C SER A 872 53.03 -4.07 -14.40
N ASP A 873 52.94 -3.23 -13.36
CA ASP A 873 53.76 -3.35 -12.16
C ASP A 873 53.14 -4.30 -11.13
N PHE A 874 51.81 -4.38 -11.03
CA PHE A 874 51.08 -5.37 -10.25
C PHE A 874 51.45 -6.82 -10.63
N LEU A 875 51.67 -7.09 -11.92
CA LEU A 875 52.13 -8.39 -12.45
C LEU A 875 53.64 -8.64 -12.32
N LYS A 876 54.45 -7.61 -12.02
CA LYS A 876 55.89 -7.78 -11.74
C LYS A 876 56.14 -7.99 -10.25
N ASN A 877 55.31 -7.37 -9.41
CA ASN A 877 55.43 -7.46 -7.96
C ASN A 877 55.02 -8.87 -7.50
N LYS A 878 55.98 -9.63 -6.96
CA LYS A 878 55.65 -10.84 -6.21
C LYS A 878 55.28 -10.43 -4.79
N SER A 879 54.18 -11.00 -4.27
CA SER A 879 53.90 -11.00 -2.83
C SER A 879 55.09 -11.61 -2.08
N HIS A 880 55.30 -11.10 -0.86
CA HIS A 880 56.54 -11.28 -0.11
C HIS A 880 56.55 -12.46 0.86
#